data_AF-V5HVZ8-F1
#
_entry.id   AF-V5HVZ8-F1
#
_cell.length_a   1.000
_cell.length_b   1.000
_cell.length_c   1.000
_cell.angle_alpha   90.00
_cell.angle_beta   90.00
_cell.angle_gamma   90.00
#
_symmetry.space_group_name_H-M   'P 1'
#
loop_
_entity.id
_entity.type
_entity.pdbx_description
1 polymer ?
#
loop_
_entity_poly.entity_id
_entity_poly.type
_entity_poly.pdbx_seq_one_letter_code
_entity_poly.pdbx_strand_id
1 'polypeptide(L)'
;MSAPHGSFKVIVIGGGPVGLVAAHALFLAGIDFVVLERRPAIVEDKGASLIVHPHSLRVLHQFGILEALLSRAAELYHHLSFTADGYVFNEGNRYIRIRENHGHGPVAFHRAELVEILYNGLAAIAKRKVLTDKKVVNIQTTSNGVTVTCADGSTFHGSMVIGADGVYSKTREIMRDLALKEDPMRPWDPQYPYTATYQLLYGSFPSPSPSGQGYDIQSKGKAIMYFSGPERGWFFLYKRLPRQTRGRTDYTHQDIEHVAQEFAEYPLTRSVKVKDVWPRMLGAGLTNLDEGIVNNWSFGRIVLVGDACHKMTTHLGLGFNHGIQDVVLLCNSLQKAIRADRSGNPDANTLSGVFERYAAVRKSPVCSLKGDVLKSGLETRMHAWHNIWYYILSRYLTVPRVVEDLFMRYVMVPEFRKGQVLDYVPKEEPMKGKISWIYPMNSRVKGDGLTKTTIMMQSTLFALVTGCSSGIGKELAVAFAARGVTVLATARRAESLNELRSKHENIEAFSLELADGESIERLKDAIIKRTGGHLDFLINNAGTHYAATAMDLDIQEVMALFQINVFAVMRICQAFVPLLRRSPRARIVQIGSVTRGIPVVWQGAYNASKAALSQYSRTLRLEMKPLGIEVIEIITGFVRSNILHHGLHAPEGSLYLPILGVVEDIKYRGNANGMPPDLYAASVVKRLMRPQVSPEIWEGGMAHYLRVLIAILPLQLLTRVGVGEAGMEKRGGVVNSNKPREDGSIPQAPNLVLTQGRSLTPVEYASNEPSSVSGVAPEEASSTPSNASCLNFPSDQEEYLFFDIAQDANPIFSKERFLHRYRSSLCSQDLICTMAVIAAKLTQFSSTNDRLRLDAGLDSLLSSSLLEDDLVGNAPSLDQFRKAYLLAFYEFHQFPGHQSWLRIGRVTRMAYHIGLDRLDHIRVLYPEWTTVSNADIQEWRSLWWCLYRLDTYSNLSAGTPYLIDDSVINTSFNLGHNQDPFEGICLPPNSEGLSKLLPAILSETETLLTNVHNIIIAIIRQAGLVVRMHLLRWKDGIVAQVTNVERQLATLRLALPLGWLNPRRNAFSDERPADHHARLITIFLLRMAQLLLSLVDCGQQQADDWLASWQRVLETCQDIASLAEQWDSAFCLTVDPAITFTIFTALIFLDLHRKSGMSDDNLRSKIDHDITVLHLQLKHFGDIWTQSRLLTLSFESFVESVSGQLSHEQIVLILSRFEAPLHPRWLQFLSSARSVLEACQP
;
A
#
# COMPACT_ATOMS: atom_id res chain seq x y z
N MET A 1 47.25 33.29 10.77
CA MET A 1 48.05 34.33 10.09
C MET A 1 47.65 34.36 8.62
N SER A 2 47.41 35.57 8.11
CA SER A 2 47.29 36.09 6.72
C SER A 2 45.94 36.76 6.44
N ALA A 3 45.97 38.08 6.22
CA ALA A 3 44.83 38.97 5.96
C ALA A 3 44.15 38.68 4.60
N PRO A 4 42.86 39.05 4.42
CA PRO A 4 41.96 38.40 3.47
C PRO A 4 42.05 38.94 2.04
N HIS A 5 42.10 38.01 1.08
CA HIS A 5 41.82 38.25 -0.34
C HIS A 5 40.39 38.80 -0.52
N GLY A 6 40.23 39.89 -1.29
CA GLY A 6 38.98 40.47 -1.84
C GLY A 6 37.69 40.39 -0.99
N SER A 7 37.25 41.48 -0.35
CA SER A 7 36.19 41.46 0.66
C SER A 7 34.77 41.19 0.11
N PHE A 8 34.43 39.92 -0.14
CA PHE A 8 33.05 39.51 -0.41
C PHE A 8 32.20 39.66 0.84
N LYS A 9 31.17 40.50 0.77
CA LYS A 9 30.29 40.81 1.92
C LYS A 9 28.83 40.52 1.63
N VAL A 10 28.15 39.78 2.50
CA VAL A 10 26.75 39.41 2.35
C VAL A 10 25.86 40.25 3.28
N ILE A 11 24.81 40.87 2.74
CA ILE A 11 23.78 41.54 3.56
C ILE A 11 22.61 40.57 3.73
N VAL A 12 22.35 40.13 4.97
CA VAL A 12 21.21 39.27 5.31
C VAL A 12 20.08 40.16 5.83
N ILE A 13 18.93 40.14 5.17
CA ILE A 13 17.76 40.92 5.58
C ILE A 13 16.82 40.00 6.36
N GLY A 14 16.59 40.34 7.63
CA GLY A 14 15.82 39.55 8.59
C GLY A 14 16.71 38.80 9.60
N GLY A 15 16.57 39.10 10.88
CA GLY A 15 17.25 38.45 12.02
C GLY A 15 16.41 37.40 12.73
N GLY A 16 15.45 36.80 12.02
CA GLY A 16 14.71 35.64 12.50
C GLY A 16 15.54 34.35 12.50
N PRO A 17 14.92 33.19 12.83
CA PRO A 17 15.64 31.91 12.92
C PRO A 17 16.50 31.58 11.69
N VAL A 18 15.96 31.75 10.48
CA VAL A 18 16.69 31.44 9.23
C VAL A 18 17.83 32.45 8.98
N GLY A 19 17.64 33.73 9.31
CA GLY A 19 18.68 34.75 9.18
C GLY A 19 19.85 34.53 10.13
N LEU A 20 19.58 34.09 11.37
CA LEU A 20 20.64 33.72 12.32
C LEU A 20 21.36 32.44 11.89
N VAL A 21 20.65 31.47 11.29
CA VAL A 21 21.28 30.29 10.67
C VAL A 21 22.22 30.71 9.52
N ALA A 22 21.83 31.69 8.70
CA ALA A 22 22.70 32.26 7.67
C ALA A 22 23.95 32.92 8.28
N ALA A 23 23.79 33.68 9.37
CA ALA A 23 24.92 34.28 10.08
C ALA A 23 25.94 33.23 10.56
N HIS A 24 25.49 32.12 11.14
CA HIS A 24 26.35 31.00 11.54
C HIS A 24 27.07 30.38 10.35
N ALA A 25 26.33 30.04 9.28
CA ALA A 25 26.89 29.39 8.11
C ALA A 25 27.93 30.27 7.38
N LEU A 26 27.65 31.57 7.24
CA LEU A 26 28.55 32.54 6.63
C LEU A 26 29.80 32.78 7.48
N PHE A 27 29.63 32.90 8.81
CA PHE A 27 30.75 33.02 9.74
C PHE A 27 31.71 31.83 9.64
N LEU A 28 31.17 30.61 9.65
CA LEU A 28 31.95 29.38 9.53
C LEU A 28 32.57 29.20 8.13
N ALA A 29 31.99 29.83 7.10
CA ALA A 29 32.57 29.85 5.75
C ALA A 29 33.74 30.83 5.62
N GLY A 30 33.94 31.73 6.59
CA GLY A 30 34.89 32.84 6.50
C GLY A 30 34.41 33.99 5.61
N ILE A 31 33.11 34.11 5.37
CA ILE A 31 32.51 35.15 4.52
C ILE A 31 32.06 36.33 5.40
N ASP A 32 32.38 37.56 5.01
CA ASP A 32 31.92 38.73 5.75
C ASP A 32 30.41 38.96 5.56
N PHE A 33 29.73 39.46 6.60
CA PHE A 33 28.30 39.68 6.53
C PHE A 33 27.79 40.76 7.48
N VAL A 34 26.55 41.18 7.28
CA VAL A 34 25.76 41.95 8.25
C VAL A 34 24.32 41.45 8.21
N VAL A 35 23.67 41.33 9.37
CA VAL A 35 22.25 40.97 9.48
C VAL A 35 21.46 42.22 9.88
N LEU A 36 20.41 42.53 9.12
CA LEU A 36 19.53 43.68 9.35
C LEU A 36 18.17 43.19 9.84
N GLU A 37 17.90 43.32 11.14
CA GLU A 37 16.62 43.00 11.76
C GLU A 37 15.78 44.27 11.93
N ARG A 38 14.53 44.21 11.47
CA ARG A 38 13.62 45.36 11.52
C ARG A 38 13.09 45.67 12.93
N ARG A 39 13.11 44.70 13.83
CA ARG A 39 12.62 44.82 15.21
C ARG A 39 13.68 45.41 16.14
N PRO A 40 13.26 46.01 17.26
CA PRO A 40 14.19 46.54 18.26
C PRO A 40 14.92 45.46 19.05
N ALA A 41 14.37 44.24 19.12
CA ALA A 41 14.95 43.12 19.82
C ALA A 41 15.03 41.88 18.91
N ILE A 42 16.11 41.11 19.06
CA ILE A 42 16.29 39.82 18.36
C ILE A 42 15.37 38.75 18.94
N VAL A 43 15.28 38.68 20.27
CA VAL A 43 14.44 37.72 20.98
C VAL A 43 13.16 38.42 21.45
N GLU A 44 12.01 37.90 21.04
CA GLU A 44 10.70 38.32 21.54
C GLU A 44 9.90 37.08 21.94
N ASP A 45 9.37 37.07 23.16
CA ASP A 45 8.49 36.02 23.68
C ASP A 45 7.05 36.21 23.14
N LYS A 46 6.89 36.09 21.81
CA LYS A 46 5.60 36.24 21.10
C LYS A 46 5.33 35.10 20.09
N GLY A 47 6.02 33.97 20.23
CA GLY A 47 6.10 32.94 19.20
C GLY A 47 5.32 31.66 19.51
N ALA A 48 4.85 30.99 18.47
CA ALA A 48 4.43 29.58 18.53
C ALA A 48 5.63 28.65 18.79
N SER A 49 5.39 27.37 19.05
CA SER A 49 6.47 26.38 19.06
C SER A 49 7.01 26.08 17.66
N LEU A 50 8.24 25.58 17.60
CA LEU A 50 8.89 25.07 16.39
C LEU A 50 9.31 23.62 16.60
N ILE A 51 9.23 22.82 15.54
CA ILE A 51 9.76 21.45 15.53
C ILE A 51 11.05 21.42 14.72
N VAL A 52 12.13 20.86 15.29
CA VAL A 52 13.38 20.59 14.56
C VAL A 52 13.54 19.08 14.41
N HIS A 53 13.70 18.64 13.17
CA HIS A 53 13.87 17.23 12.82
C HIS A 53 15.35 16.83 12.82
N PRO A 54 15.68 15.53 12.90
CA PRO A 54 17.06 15.05 13.09
C PRO A 54 18.06 15.57 12.04
N HIS A 55 17.62 15.68 10.79
CA HIS A 55 18.45 16.18 9.70
C HIS A 55 18.89 17.64 9.87
N SER A 56 18.10 18.46 10.56
CA SER A 56 18.43 19.85 10.89
C SER A 56 19.22 19.95 12.20
N LEU A 57 18.96 19.08 13.18
CA LEU A 57 19.76 19.00 14.42
C LEU A 57 21.25 18.76 14.10
N ARG A 58 21.55 18.01 13.04
CA ARG A 58 22.90 17.83 12.49
C ARG A 58 23.59 19.15 12.14
N VAL A 59 22.87 20.07 11.51
CA VAL A 59 23.41 21.39 11.15
C VAL A 59 23.63 22.23 12.41
N LEU A 60 22.72 22.17 13.38
CA LEU A 60 22.88 22.84 14.68
C LEU A 60 24.06 22.27 15.49
N HIS A 61 24.38 20.99 15.31
CA HIS A 61 25.62 20.40 15.82
C HIS A 61 26.87 21.01 15.16
N GLN A 62 26.87 21.23 13.84
CA GLN A 62 27.97 21.93 13.15
C GLN A 62 28.19 23.35 13.69
N PHE A 63 27.12 24.03 14.09
CA PHE A 63 27.19 25.34 14.76
C PHE A 63 27.68 25.27 16.21
N GLY A 64 27.72 24.08 16.82
CA GLY A 64 28.16 23.90 18.20
C GLY A 64 27.12 24.29 19.26
N ILE A 65 25.85 24.39 18.88
CA ILE A 65 24.77 24.81 19.78
C ILE A 65 23.79 23.69 20.14
N LEU A 66 24.03 22.46 19.65
CA LEU A 66 23.10 21.34 19.83
C LEU A 66 22.84 21.01 21.31
N GLU A 67 23.87 20.98 22.15
CA GLU A 67 23.71 20.61 23.58
C GLU A 67 22.89 21.64 24.35
N ALA A 68 23.22 22.93 24.19
CA ALA A 68 22.45 24.03 24.77
C ALA A 68 20.99 23.98 24.32
N LEU A 69 20.76 23.62 23.07
CA LEU A 69 19.44 23.49 22.46
C LEU A 69 18.65 22.30 23.01
N LEU A 70 19.27 21.12 23.14
CA LEU A 70 18.61 19.94 23.72
C LEU A 70 18.31 20.10 25.22
N SER A 71 19.11 20.90 25.95
CA SER A 71 18.88 21.15 27.39
C SER A 71 17.60 21.93 27.70
N ARG A 72 17.04 22.64 26.72
CA ARG A 72 15.84 23.49 26.87
C ARG A 72 14.64 22.99 26.07
N ALA A 73 14.69 21.77 25.57
CA ALA A 73 13.73 21.29 24.60
C ALA A 73 13.16 19.92 24.95
N ALA A 74 12.01 19.59 24.36
CA ALA A 74 11.38 18.29 24.53
C ALA A 74 11.49 17.48 23.25
N GLU A 75 12.13 16.33 23.34
CA GLU A 75 12.02 15.30 22.32
C GLU A 75 10.60 14.71 22.37
N LEU A 76 9.92 14.69 21.23
CA LEU A 76 8.63 14.03 21.10
C LEU A 76 8.85 12.52 21.00
N TYR A 77 8.13 11.74 21.80
CA TYR A 77 8.20 10.27 21.77
C TYR A 77 6.83 9.60 21.72
N HIS A 78 5.77 10.29 22.16
CA HIS A 78 4.41 9.73 22.21
C HIS A 78 3.43 10.52 21.34
N HIS A 79 2.54 9.80 20.65
CA HIS A 79 1.59 10.37 19.70
C HIS A 79 0.17 9.80 19.85
N LEU A 80 -0.82 10.68 19.90
CA LEU A 80 -2.26 10.34 19.93
C LEU A 80 -3.03 11.15 18.89
N SER A 81 -4.04 10.51 18.27
CA SER A 81 -5.02 11.18 17.43
C SER A 81 -6.43 11.04 18.03
N PHE A 82 -7.12 12.17 18.15
CA PHE A 82 -8.46 12.29 18.70
C PHE A 82 -9.44 12.78 17.64
N THR A 83 -10.71 12.45 17.79
CA THR A 83 -11.81 13.23 17.19
C THR A 83 -12.23 14.38 18.11
N ALA A 84 -12.96 15.36 17.57
CA ALA A 84 -13.43 16.52 18.33
C ALA A 84 -14.29 16.19 19.57
N ASP A 85 -14.97 15.04 19.56
CA ASP A 85 -15.76 14.49 20.67
C ASP A 85 -14.91 13.74 21.71
N GLY A 86 -13.60 13.65 21.52
CA GLY A 86 -12.66 13.06 22.48
C GLY A 86 -12.37 11.58 22.26
N TYR A 87 -12.91 10.96 21.22
CA TYR A 87 -12.61 9.57 20.89
C TYR A 87 -11.19 9.43 20.33
N VAL A 88 -10.37 8.63 21.03
CA VAL A 88 -9.01 8.29 20.60
C VAL A 88 -9.09 7.17 19.60
N PHE A 89 -8.61 7.41 18.39
CA PHE A 89 -8.68 6.42 17.30
C PHE A 89 -7.31 5.95 16.82
N ASN A 90 -6.23 6.63 17.20
CA ASN A 90 -4.89 6.21 16.89
C ASN A 90 -3.92 6.56 18.03
N GLU A 91 -3.04 5.63 18.35
CA GLU A 91 -1.94 5.78 19.29
C GLU A 91 -0.73 5.09 18.64
N GLY A 92 0.20 5.93 18.19
CA GLY A 92 1.16 5.58 17.14
C GLY A 92 2.62 5.76 17.57
N ASN A 93 3.50 4.99 16.96
CA ASN A 93 4.94 4.98 17.26
C ASN A 93 5.75 5.87 16.30
N ARG A 94 5.13 6.85 15.65
CA ARG A 94 5.77 7.65 14.58
C ARG A 94 7.06 8.33 15.03
N TYR A 95 7.09 8.91 16.23
CA TYR A 95 8.28 9.59 16.74
C TYR A 95 9.39 8.59 17.12
N ILE A 96 9.02 7.46 17.73
CA ILE A 96 9.93 6.36 18.06
C ILE A 96 10.62 5.83 16.80
N ARG A 97 9.87 5.64 15.70
CA ARG A 97 10.43 5.19 14.41
C ARG A 97 11.45 6.16 13.83
N ILE A 98 11.24 7.47 13.99
CA ILE A 98 12.21 8.48 13.55
C ILE A 98 13.49 8.35 14.38
N ARG A 99 13.35 8.20 15.70
CA ARG A 99 14.48 8.00 16.63
C ARG A 99 15.29 6.76 16.29
N GLU A 100 14.65 5.61 16.11
CA GLU A 100 15.35 4.36 15.77
C GLU A 100 16.12 4.46 14.44
N ASN A 101 15.54 5.14 13.43
CA ASN A 101 16.14 5.21 12.10
C ASN A 101 17.24 6.25 11.98
N HIS A 102 17.14 7.36 12.72
CA HIS A 102 18.01 8.52 12.56
C HIS A 102 18.77 8.92 13.83
N GLY A 103 18.63 8.18 14.93
CA GLY A 103 19.35 8.42 16.19
C GLY A 103 18.70 9.44 17.13
N HIS A 104 17.65 10.14 16.68
CA HIS A 104 16.91 11.11 17.49
C HIS A 104 15.49 11.31 16.96
N GLY A 105 14.51 11.59 17.82
CA GLY A 105 13.16 12.00 17.43
C GLY A 105 13.07 13.49 17.10
N PRO A 106 11.92 13.98 16.58
CA PRO A 106 11.69 15.42 16.44
C PRO A 106 11.67 16.12 17.78
N VAL A 107 12.20 17.34 17.84
CA VAL A 107 12.30 18.11 19.07
C VAL A 107 11.45 19.37 18.98
N ALA A 108 10.64 19.64 20.00
CA ALA A 108 9.80 20.81 20.12
C ALA A 108 10.49 21.92 20.93
N PHE A 109 10.41 23.16 20.44
CA PHE A 109 11.04 24.34 21.02
C PHE A 109 10.05 25.48 21.20
N HIS A 110 10.25 26.26 22.26
CA HIS A 110 9.76 27.62 22.25
C HIS A 110 10.54 28.45 21.21
N ARG A 111 9.84 29.12 20.27
CA ARG A 111 10.53 29.87 19.21
C ARG A 111 11.50 30.93 19.75
N ALA A 112 11.13 31.61 20.83
CA ALA A 112 12.00 32.65 21.43
C ALA A 112 13.30 32.05 21.98
N GLU A 113 13.23 30.90 22.65
CA GLU A 113 14.41 30.20 23.18
C GLU A 113 15.33 29.71 22.06
N LEU A 114 14.76 29.17 20.97
CA LEU A 114 15.55 28.77 19.81
C LEU A 114 16.30 29.97 19.21
N VAL A 115 15.63 31.10 19.05
CA VAL A 115 16.24 32.35 18.54
C VAL A 115 17.31 32.86 19.49
N GLU A 116 17.05 32.82 20.80
CA GLU A 116 18.02 33.19 21.83
C GLU A 116 19.29 32.33 21.74
N ILE A 117 19.14 31.00 21.64
CA ILE A 117 20.27 30.06 21.54
C ILE A 117 21.04 30.27 20.23
N LEU A 118 20.34 30.47 19.11
CA LEU A 118 20.97 30.80 17.83
C LEU A 118 21.78 32.10 17.92
N TYR A 119 21.22 33.14 18.54
CA TYR A 119 21.88 34.44 18.69
C TYR A 119 23.06 34.40 19.68
N ASN A 120 22.89 33.72 20.81
CA ASN A 120 23.92 33.58 21.83
C ASN A 120 25.06 32.65 21.42
N GLY A 121 24.77 31.66 20.57
CA GLY A 121 25.79 30.78 19.99
C GLY A 121 26.70 31.45 18.96
N LEU A 122 26.36 32.65 18.46
CA LEU A 122 27.25 33.39 17.56
C LEU A 122 28.50 33.87 18.31
N ALA A 123 29.67 33.73 17.69
CA ALA A 123 30.90 34.33 18.20
C ALA A 123 30.74 35.86 18.38
N ALA A 124 31.41 36.46 19.36
CA ALA A 124 31.24 37.88 19.70
C ALA A 124 31.41 38.83 18.49
N ILE A 125 32.32 38.51 17.56
CA ILE A 125 32.53 39.29 16.34
C ILE A 125 31.34 39.17 15.38
N ALA A 126 30.77 37.97 15.22
CA ALA A 126 29.58 37.72 14.41
C ALA A 126 28.34 38.36 15.03
N LYS A 127 28.19 38.29 16.36
CA LYS A 127 27.06 38.84 17.11
C LYS A 127 26.94 40.37 16.94
N ARG A 128 28.05 41.10 16.91
CA ARG A 128 28.10 42.56 16.65
C ARG A 128 27.64 42.96 15.24
N LYS A 129 27.59 42.00 14.32
CA LYS A 129 27.14 42.23 12.93
C LYS A 129 25.63 42.02 12.76
N VAL A 130 24.91 41.69 13.84
CA VAL A 130 23.45 41.59 13.86
C VAL A 130 22.90 42.90 14.41
N LEU A 131 22.28 43.70 13.54
CA LEU A 131 21.80 45.04 13.83
C LEU A 131 20.27 45.04 13.90
N THR A 132 19.73 45.55 15.00
CA THR A 132 18.28 45.77 15.22
C THR A 132 17.84 47.14 14.71
N ASP A 133 16.53 47.37 14.64
CA ASP A 133 15.90 48.60 14.14
C ASP A 133 16.27 48.96 12.70
N LYS A 134 16.74 47.98 11.91
CA LYS A 134 17.12 48.12 10.50
C LYS A 134 16.01 47.65 9.57
N LYS A 135 14.96 48.45 9.44
CA LYS A 135 13.86 48.20 8.50
C LYS A 135 14.27 48.59 7.08
N VAL A 136 14.52 47.60 6.22
CA VAL A 136 14.88 47.85 4.81
C VAL A 136 13.72 48.49 4.03
N VAL A 137 14.05 49.50 3.22
CA VAL A 137 13.10 50.19 2.33
C VAL A 137 13.51 50.14 0.86
N ASN A 138 14.81 50.03 0.57
CA ASN A 138 15.31 49.99 -0.81
C ASN A 138 16.56 49.10 -0.94
N ILE A 139 16.73 48.50 -2.12
CA ILE A 139 17.91 47.73 -2.51
C ILE A 139 18.30 48.18 -3.92
N GLN A 140 19.51 48.68 -4.07
CA GLN A 140 20.11 49.02 -5.37
C GLN A 140 21.17 47.97 -5.71
N THR A 141 21.20 47.55 -6.97
CA THR A 141 22.13 46.54 -7.47
C THR A 141 23.01 47.13 -8.57
N THR A 142 24.31 46.83 -8.54
CA THR A 142 25.26 47.13 -9.62
C THR A 142 25.91 45.84 -10.11
N SER A 143 26.73 45.92 -11.16
CA SER A 143 27.50 44.75 -11.65
C SER A 143 28.42 44.16 -10.58
N ASN A 144 28.89 44.96 -9.62
CA ASN A 144 29.94 44.59 -8.65
C ASN A 144 29.47 44.56 -7.18
N GLY A 145 28.25 44.99 -6.87
CA GLY A 145 27.76 45.00 -5.50
C GLY A 145 26.31 45.42 -5.34
N VAL A 146 25.92 45.64 -4.09
CA VAL A 146 24.58 46.03 -3.65
C VAL A 146 24.67 47.11 -2.59
N THR A 147 23.67 47.99 -2.57
CA THR A 147 23.48 49.02 -1.56
C THR A 147 22.07 48.87 -0.98
N VAL A 148 21.97 48.67 0.33
CA VAL A 148 20.70 48.50 1.04
C VAL A 148 20.45 49.71 1.93
N THR A 149 19.30 50.35 1.77
CA THR A 149 18.89 51.52 2.55
C THR A 149 17.78 51.14 3.52
N CYS A 150 17.93 51.57 4.77
CA CYS A 150 16.97 51.37 5.84
C CYS A 150 16.12 52.63 6.11
N ALA A 151 14.97 52.46 6.75
CA ALA A 151 14.01 53.52 7.04
C ALA A 151 14.57 54.62 7.95
N ASP A 152 15.59 54.32 8.75
CA ASP A 152 16.31 55.26 9.61
C ASP A 152 17.39 56.07 8.87
N GLY A 153 17.47 55.93 7.54
CA GLY A 153 18.48 56.58 6.69
C GLY A 153 19.83 55.85 6.63
N SER A 154 20.04 54.81 7.44
CA SER A 154 21.28 54.05 7.39
C SER A 154 21.42 53.24 6.10
N THR A 155 22.64 53.18 5.57
CA THR A 155 22.95 52.52 4.29
C THR A 155 24.08 51.51 4.47
N PHE A 156 23.93 50.34 3.84
CA PHE A 156 24.88 49.24 3.93
C PHE A 156 25.31 48.80 2.54
N HIS A 157 26.61 48.70 2.32
CA HIS A 157 27.20 48.19 1.09
C HIS A 157 27.67 46.73 1.25
N GLY A 158 27.47 45.92 0.21
CA GLY A 158 27.90 44.54 0.15
C GLY A 158 28.02 44.02 -1.28
N SER A 159 28.39 42.76 -1.44
CA SER A 159 28.47 42.04 -2.72
C SER A 159 27.13 41.43 -3.14
N MET A 160 26.29 41.03 -2.18
CA MET A 160 24.98 40.42 -2.46
C MET A 160 24.01 40.54 -1.26
N VAL A 161 22.73 40.28 -1.51
CA VAL A 161 21.66 40.24 -0.50
C VAL A 161 21.08 38.85 -0.37
N ILE A 162 20.92 38.37 0.87
CA ILE A 162 20.08 37.22 1.22
C ILE A 162 18.80 37.74 1.90
N GLY A 163 17.65 37.55 1.27
CA GLY A 163 16.33 37.83 1.84
C GLY A 163 15.83 36.68 2.71
N ALA A 164 15.85 36.86 4.02
CA ALA A 164 15.35 35.93 5.04
C ALA A 164 14.24 36.58 5.91
N ASP A 165 13.52 37.55 5.34
CA ASP A 165 12.56 38.45 5.99
C ASP A 165 11.11 37.92 5.98
N GLY A 166 10.92 36.63 5.68
CA GLY A 166 9.70 35.88 5.95
C GLY A 166 8.61 35.98 4.88
N VAL A 167 7.39 35.59 5.25
CA VAL A 167 6.24 35.47 4.34
C VAL A 167 5.96 36.79 3.59
N TYR A 168 5.94 37.90 4.32
CA TYR A 168 5.75 39.26 3.78
C TYR A 168 7.11 39.94 3.54
N SER A 169 7.95 39.29 2.74
CA SER A 169 9.31 39.73 2.42
C SER A 169 9.32 41.05 1.63
N LYS A 170 9.95 42.09 2.22
CA LYS A 170 10.21 43.36 1.51
C LYS A 170 11.31 43.17 0.48
N THR A 171 12.25 42.27 0.74
CA THR A 171 13.31 41.89 -0.20
C THR A 171 12.73 41.33 -1.50
N ARG A 172 11.75 40.42 -1.40
CA ARG A 172 11.07 39.84 -2.57
C ARG A 172 10.27 40.89 -3.36
N GLU A 173 9.64 41.83 -2.68
CA GLU A 173 8.91 42.93 -3.30
C GLU A 173 9.87 43.83 -4.11
N ILE A 174 10.96 44.30 -3.51
CA ILE A 174 11.97 45.11 -4.20
C ILE A 174 12.61 44.32 -5.35
N MET A 175 12.89 43.03 -5.15
CA MET A 175 13.42 42.16 -6.20
C MET A 175 12.49 42.05 -7.41
N ARG A 176 11.17 41.96 -7.17
CA ARG A 176 10.13 42.00 -8.21
C ARG A 176 10.14 43.34 -8.95
N ASP A 177 10.15 44.44 -8.21
CA ASP A 177 10.11 45.78 -8.80
C ASP A 177 11.34 46.05 -9.68
N LEU A 178 12.53 45.61 -9.24
CA LEU A 178 13.75 45.68 -10.04
C LEU A 178 13.65 44.87 -11.33
N ALA A 179 13.13 43.64 -11.25
CA ALA A 179 13.00 42.77 -12.42
C ALA A 179 11.99 43.29 -13.44
N LEU A 180 10.84 43.80 -12.99
CA LEU A 180 9.81 44.37 -13.86
C LEU A 180 10.18 45.76 -14.39
N LYS A 181 11.06 46.49 -13.70
CA LYS A 181 11.63 47.74 -14.21
C LYS A 181 12.61 47.49 -15.36
N GLU A 182 13.39 46.42 -15.28
CA GLU A 182 14.30 46.01 -16.36
C GLU A 182 13.52 45.49 -17.58
N ASP A 183 12.51 44.64 -17.34
CA ASP A 183 11.66 44.07 -18.39
C ASP A 183 10.20 43.96 -17.88
N PRO A 184 9.31 44.90 -18.26
CA PRO A 184 7.91 44.89 -17.82
C PRO A 184 7.09 43.69 -18.29
N MET A 185 7.51 43.03 -19.38
CA MET A 185 6.81 41.88 -19.95
C MET A 185 7.32 40.54 -19.39
N ARG A 186 8.36 40.57 -18.53
CA ARG A 186 8.94 39.39 -17.90
C ARG A 186 7.91 38.64 -17.05
N PRO A 187 7.74 37.31 -17.23
CA PRO A 187 6.93 36.50 -16.33
C PRO A 187 7.46 36.57 -14.90
N TRP A 188 6.64 37.05 -13.96
CA TRP A 188 7.04 37.20 -12.55
C TRP A 188 5.94 36.86 -11.55
N ASP A 189 6.32 36.45 -10.35
CA ASP A 189 5.40 35.99 -9.30
C ASP A 189 4.55 37.12 -8.73
N PRO A 190 3.22 36.96 -8.52
CA PRO A 190 2.38 37.99 -7.94
C PRO A 190 2.97 38.58 -6.65
N GLN A 191 2.71 39.88 -6.38
CA GLN A 191 3.26 40.57 -5.19
C GLN A 191 2.95 39.81 -3.88
N TYR A 192 1.76 39.20 -3.81
CA TYR A 192 1.36 38.25 -2.78
C TYR A 192 1.20 36.85 -3.41
N PRO A 193 2.27 36.04 -3.44
CA PRO A 193 2.30 34.80 -4.23
C PRO A 193 1.68 33.60 -3.49
N TYR A 194 1.63 33.65 -2.16
CA TYR A 194 1.08 32.57 -1.34
C TYR A 194 -0.44 32.66 -1.21
N THR A 195 -1.07 31.51 -1.01
CA THR A 195 -2.51 31.39 -0.80
C THR A 195 -2.76 30.80 0.58
N ALA A 196 -3.72 31.36 1.31
CA ALA A 196 -4.17 30.82 2.60
C ALA A 196 -5.54 30.14 2.45
N THR A 197 -5.64 28.90 2.93
CA THR A 197 -6.89 28.13 2.98
C THR A 197 -7.43 27.98 4.42
N TYR A 198 -6.55 28.18 5.40
CA TYR A 198 -6.85 28.03 6.82
C TYR A 198 -6.37 29.27 7.58
N GLN A 199 -7.07 29.58 8.65
CA GLN A 199 -6.63 30.44 9.73
C GLN A 199 -6.04 29.56 10.85
N LEU A 200 -5.02 30.06 11.53
CA LEU A 200 -4.31 29.36 12.60
C LEU A 200 -4.26 30.25 13.85
N LEU A 201 -4.92 29.81 14.92
CA LEU A 201 -4.74 30.32 16.27
C LEU A 201 -3.67 29.46 16.97
N TYR A 202 -2.56 30.06 17.37
CA TYR A 202 -1.52 29.36 18.12
C TYR A 202 -1.39 29.96 19.52
N GLY A 203 -0.96 29.14 20.47
CA GLY A 203 -0.87 29.58 21.85
C GLY A 203 0.08 28.75 22.70
N SER A 204 0.54 29.35 23.80
CA SER A 204 1.38 28.69 24.81
C SER A 204 0.83 28.91 26.23
N PHE A 205 1.00 27.92 27.09
CA PHE A 205 0.46 27.86 28.46
C PHE A 205 1.32 26.91 29.32
N PRO A 206 1.24 26.94 30.65
CA PRO A 206 1.91 25.94 31.51
C PRO A 206 1.46 24.52 31.14
N SER A 207 2.40 23.60 30.93
CA SER A 207 2.07 22.27 30.39
C SER A 207 1.17 21.47 31.35
N PRO A 208 -0.02 21.00 30.90
CA PRO A 208 -0.86 20.11 31.69
C PRO A 208 -0.48 18.62 31.56
N SER A 209 0.49 18.29 30.69
CA SER A 209 0.90 16.91 30.38
C SER A 209 2.40 16.70 30.63
N PRO A 210 2.85 15.44 30.80
CA PRO A 210 4.28 15.11 30.79
C PRO A 210 4.97 15.66 29.54
N SER A 211 6.26 15.97 29.62
CA SER A 211 7.04 16.42 28.46
C SER A 211 7.11 15.36 27.35
N GLY A 212 7.15 15.79 26.08
CA GLY A 212 7.39 14.93 24.92
C GLY A 212 6.14 14.28 24.29
N GLN A 213 4.96 14.86 24.55
CA GLN A 213 3.68 14.44 23.98
C GLN A 213 3.39 15.26 22.71
N GLY A 214 2.90 14.61 21.65
CA GLY A 214 2.44 15.28 20.44
C GLY A 214 1.09 14.71 19.99
N TYR A 215 0.03 15.50 20.11
CA TYR A 215 -1.34 15.06 19.81
C TYR A 215 -1.93 15.81 18.63
N ASP A 216 -2.81 15.15 17.89
CA ASP A 216 -3.66 15.78 16.88
C ASP A 216 -5.14 15.50 17.14
N ILE A 217 -5.99 16.50 16.91
CA ILE A 217 -7.44 16.39 17.06
C ILE A 217 -8.07 16.78 15.74
N GLN A 218 -8.92 15.90 15.21
CA GLN A 218 -9.45 15.97 13.86
C GLN A 218 -10.95 16.22 13.86
N SER A 219 -11.40 17.08 12.94
CA SER A 219 -12.79 17.47 12.81
C SER A 219 -13.10 18.04 11.43
N LYS A 220 -14.39 18.23 11.12
CA LYS A 220 -14.83 18.81 9.86
C LYS A 220 -14.54 20.31 9.80
N GLY A 221 -13.61 20.69 8.94
CA GLY A 221 -13.19 22.08 8.73
C GLY A 221 -12.34 22.67 9.86
N LYS A 222 -12.04 21.89 10.90
CA LYS A 222 -11.25 22.29 12.07
C LYS A 222 -10.25 21.19 12.41
N ALA A 223 -9.05 21.57 12.85
CA ALA A 223 -8.07 20.62 13.38
C ALA A 223 -7.32 21.27 14.54
N ILE A 224 -6.72 20.45 15.40
CA ILE A 224 -5.87 20.92 16.49
C ILE A 224 -4.60 20.10 16.51
N MET A 225 -3.48 20.74 16.81
CA MET A 225 -2.27 20.05 17.26
C MET A 225 -1.88 20.55 18.63
N TYR A 226 -1.39 19.65 19.46
CA TYR A 226 -0.90 19.93 20.79
C TYR A 226 0.49 19.32 20.99
N PHE A 227 1.40 20.05 21.61
CA PHE A 227 2.72 19.56 22.03
C PHE A 227 2.97 19.91 23.50
N SER A 228 3.67 19.04 24.22
CA SER A 228 4.15 19.31 25.57
C SER A 228 5.67 19.41 25.64
N GLY A 229 6.14 20.49 26.24
CA GLY A 229 7.52 20.69 26.67
C GLY A 229 7.69 20.45 28.17
N PRO A 230 8.91 20.68 28.72
CA PRO A 230 9.19 20.51 30.14
C PRO A 230 8.38 21.48 31.01
N GLU A 231 8.22 22.73 30.57
CA GLU A 231 7.52 23.78 31.33
C GLU A 231 6.23 24.26 30.67
N ARG A 232 6.18 24.25 29.32
CA ARG A 232 5.09 24.84 28.53
C ARG A 232 4.44 23.80 27.62
N GLY A 233 3.12 23.92 27.44
CA GLY A 233 2.36 23.28 26.38
C GLY A 233 2.05 24.28 25.26
N TRP A 234 1.87 23.77 24.05
CA TRP A 234 1.49 24.58 22.89
C TRP A 234 0.32 23.95 22.16
N PHE A 235 -0.59 24.78 21.67
CA PHE A 235 -1.62 24.34 20.71
C PHE A 235 -1.54 25.12 19.40
N PHE A 236 -2.10 24.52 18.36
CA PHE A 236 -2.32 25.08 17.04
C PHE A 236 -3.74 24.72 16.61
N LEU A 237 -4.67 25.68 16.61
CA LEU A 237 -6.06 25.50 16.24
C LEU A 237 -6.25 25.98 14.80
N TYR A 238 -6.53 25.06 13.90
CA TYR A 238 -6.71 25.30 12.48
C TYR A 238 -8.18 25.44 12.16
N LYS A 239 -8.58 26.57 11.58
CA LYS A 239 -9.95 26.83 11.14
C LYS A 239 -9.96 27.06 9.63
N ARG A 240 -10.77 26.32 8.89
CA ARG A 240 -10.91 26.51 7.44
C ARG A 240 -11.52 27.89 7.14
N LEU A 241 -10.92 28.61 6.20
CA LEU A 241 -11.49 29.85 5.69
C LEU A 241 -12.64 29.57 4.70
N PRO A 242 -13.70 30.39 4.67
CA PRO A 242 -14.81 30.21 3.75
C PRO A 242 -14.39 30.39 2.28
N ARG A 243 -13.40 31.26 2.03
CA ARG A 243 -12.77 31.46 0.73
C ARG A 243 -11.26 31.58 0.90
N GLN A 244 -10.52 31.17 -0.13
CA GLN A 244 -9.07 31.36 -0.15
C GLN A 244 -8.73 32.84 -0.21
N THR A 245 -7.73 33.24 0.57
CA THR A 245 -7.24 34.62 0.62
C THR A 245 -5.79 34.70 0.19
N ARG A 246 -5.39 35.91 -0.24
CA ARG A 246 -4.00 36.26 -0.51
C ARG A 246 -3.70 37.57 0.22
N GLY A 247 -2.48 37.70 0.71
CA GLY A 247 -2.02 38.91 1.38
C GLY A 247 -2.17 38.88 2.89
N ARG A 248 -1.78 39.99 3.52
CA ARG A 248 -1.72 40.10 4.98
C ARG A 248 -3.11 40.39 5.55
N THR A 249 -3.45 39.68 6.62
CA THR A 249 -4.62 39.95 7.43
C THR A 249 -4.15 40.26 8.85
N ASP A 250 -4.53 41.41 9.37
CA ASP A 250 -4.29 41.77 10.76
C ASP A 250 -5.53 41.40 11.58
N TYR A 251 -5.31 40.71 12.69
CA TYR A 251 -6.36 40.24 13.59
C TYR A 251 -6.34 41.02 14.89
N THR A 252 -7.53 41.38 15.38
CA THR A 252 -7.73 42.05 16.66
C THR A 252 -7.76 41.04 17.81
N HIS A 253 -7.67 41.53 19.05
CA HIS A 253 -7.85 40.68 20.22
C HIS A 253 -9.25 40.06 20.28
N GLN A 254 -10.27 40.74 19.77
CA GLN A 254 -11.64 40.20 19.70
C GLN A 254 -11.72 39.02 18.72
N ASP A 255 -10.99 39.07 17.60
CA ASP A 255 -10.91 37.96 16.64
C ASP A 255 -10.24 36.73 17.27
N ILE A 256 -9.18 36.94 18.06
CA ILE A 256 -8.50 35.89 18.81
C ILE A 256 -9.47 35.21 19.78
N GLU A 257 -10.21 36.01 20.58
CA GLU A 257 -11.17 35.51 21.56
C GLU A 257 -12.32 34.74 20.89
N HIS A 258 -12.84 35.26 19.77
CA HIS A 258 -13.90 34.61 19.01
C HIS A 258 -13.48 33.23 18.49
N VAL A 259 -12.28 33.13 17.90
CA VAL A 259 -11.76 31.84 17.44
C VAL A 259 -11.47 30.92 18.63
N ALA A 260 -10.96 31.41 19.75
CA ALA A 260 -10.74 30.59 20.95
C ALA A 260 -12.05 30.00 21.47
N GLN A 261 -13.11 30.82 21.55
CA GLN A 261 -14.43 30.39 22.00
C GLN A 261 -15.04 29.30 21.10
N GLU A 262 -14.80 29.38 19.79
CA GLU A 262 -15.22 28.35 18.83
C GLU A 262 -14.57 26.98 19.01
N PHE A 263 -13.42 26.94 19.69
CA PHE A 263 -12.70 25.72 20.03
C PHE A 263 -12.79 25.38 21.52
N ALA A 264 -13.52 26.16 22.33
CA ALA A 264 -13.56 26.05 23.79
C ALA A 264 -13.79 24.62 24.30
N GLU A 265 -14.73 23.90 23.68
CA GLU A 265 -15.10 22.53 24.06
C GLU A 265 -14.24 21.43 23.45
N TYR A 266 -13.32 21.77 22.54
CA TYR A 266 -12.47 20.78 21.89
C TYR A 266 -11.39 20.27 22.85
N PRO A 267 -11.06 18.97 22.81
CA PRO A 267 -9.99 18.41 23.61
C PRO A 267 -8.62 18.89 23.11
N LEU A 268 -7.72 19.18 24.05
CA LEU A 268 -6.28 19.28 23.83
C LEU A 268 -5.56 18.00 24.27
N THR A 269 -6.08 17.35 25.31
CA THR A 269 -5.63 16.06 25.84
C THR A 269 -6.86 15.20 26.17
N ARG A 270 -6.66 13.99 26.71
CA ARG A 270 -7.76 13.12 27.18
C ARG A 270 -8.65 13.76 28.26
N SER A 271 -8.12 14.71 29.04
CA SER A 271 -8.81 15.30 30.20
C SER A 271 -8.90 16.83 30.19
N VAL A 272 -8.23 17.51 29.24
CA VAL A 272 -8.12 18.98 29.21
C VAL A 272 -8.62 19.50 27.87
N LYS A 273 -9.48 20.52 27.91
CA LYS A 273 -10.02 21.24 26.75
C LYS A 273 -9.37 22.60 26.57
N VAL A 274 -9.63 23.25 25.44
CA VAL A 274 -9.11 24.61 25.15
C VAL A 274 -9.54 25.62 26.20
N LYS A 275 -10.82 25.60 26.63
CA LYS A 275 -11.33 26.51 27.67
C LYS A 275 -10.62 26.39 29.01
N ASP A 276 -10.08 25.22 29.35
CA ASP A 276 -9.45 24.96 30.65
C ASP A 276 -8.04 25.54 30.74
N VAL A 277 -7.41 25.80 29.58
CA VAL A 277 -6.08 26.40 29.49
C VAL A 277 -6.13 27.88 29.12
N TRP A 278 -7.23 28.35 28.51
CA TRP A 278 -7.40 29.73 28.07
C TRP A 278 -7.17 30.78 29.18
N PRO A 279 -7.63 30.59 30.44
CA PRO A 279 -7.34 31.52 31.54
C PRO A 279 -5.86 31.58 31.96
N ARG A 280 -5.05 30.60 31.53
CA ARG A 280 -3.63 30.43 31.92
C ARG A 280 -2.68 30.63 30.74
N MET A 281 -3.13 31.28 29.68
CA MET A 281 -2.33 31.53 28.49
C MET A 281 -1.14 32.46 28.80
N LEU A 282 0.05 32.04 28.40
CA LEU A 282 1.26 32.86 28.44
C LEU A 282 1.35 33.79 27.21
N GLY A 283 0.75 33.37 26.11
CA GLY A 283 0.62 34.18 24.89
C GLY A 283 -0.15 33.44 23.80
N ALA A 284 -0.88 34.19 22.97
CA ALA A 284 -1.66 33.68 21.86
C ALA A 284 -1.52 34.61 20.63
N GLY A 285 -1.67 34.04 19.44
CA GLY A 285 -1.65 34.81 18.20
C GLY A 285 -2.46 34.14 17.09
N LEU A 286 -3.03 34.95 16.21
CA LEU A 286 -3.88 34.51 15.10
C LEU A 286 -3.26 34.96 13.78
N THR A 287 -3.22 34.05 12.81
CA THR A 287 -2.66 34.33 11.48
C THR A 287 -3.31 33.48 10.40
N ASN A 288 -3.18 33.89 9.15
CA ASN A 288 -3.53 33.06 8.01
C ASN A 288 -2.39 32.08 7.72
N LEU A 289 -2.75 30.85 7.38
CA LEU A 289 -1.80 29.80 7.07
C LEU A 289 -1.51 29.80 5.57
N ASP A 290 -0.60 30.69 5.17
CA ASP A 290 -0.08 30.79 3.82
C ASP A 290 0.65 29.50 3.39
N GLU A 291 0.50 29.11 2.13
CA GLU A 291 1.24 28.00 1.52
C GLU A 291 1.57 28.29 0.04
N GLY A 292 2.72 27.80 -0.44
CA GLY A 292 3.16 27.88 -1.83
C GLY A 292 4.68 27.98 -2.02
N ILE A 293 5.13 27.93 -3.27
CA ILE A 293 6.54 28.13 -3.66
C ILE A 293 6.57 29.19 -4.75
N VAL A 294 7.41 30.21 -4.61
CA VAL A 294 7.57 31.24 -5.65
C VAL A 294 8.45 30.71 -6.80
N ASN A 295 8.23 31.19 -8.02
CA ASN A 295 9.00 30.76 -9.18
C ASN A 295 10.39 31.41 -9.18
N ASN A 296 10.48 32.71 -8.87
CA ASN A 296 11.71 33.49 -8.94
C ASN A 296 12.34 33.64 -7.55
N TRP A 297 13.47 32.96 -7.34
CA TRP A 297 14.17 32.92 -6.04
C TRP A 297 15.33 33.91 -5.95
N SER A 298 15.72 34.50 -7.08
CA SER A 298 16.83 35.42 -7.17
C SER A 298 16.66 36.37 -8.35
N PHE A 299 17.31 37.53 -8.25
CA PHE A 299 17.45 38.47 -9.33
C PHE A 299 18.73 39.26 -9.16
N GLY A 300 19.61 39.24 -10.18
CA GLY A 300 20.93 39.86 -10.10
C GLY A 300 21.71 39.36 -8.88
N ARG A 301 21.97 40.27 -7.93
CA ARG A 301 22.72 39.99 -6.69
C ARG A 301 21.83 39.75 -5.46
N ILE A 302 20.53 39.52 -5.65
CA ILE A 302 19.56 39.24 -4.58
C ILE A 302 19.13 37.78 -4.66
N VAL A 303 19.11 37.07 -3.53
CA VAL A 303 18.59 35.70 -3.42
C VAL A 303 17.71 35.53 -2.17
N LEU A 304 16.69 34.68 -2.25
CA LEU A 304 15.71 34.44 -1.19
C LEU A 304 15.90 33.06 -0.53
N VAL A 305 15.65 32.99 0.78
CA VAL A 305 15.69 31.76 1.58
C VAL A 305 14.49 31.67 2.54
N GLY A 306 14.11 30.45 2.92
CA GLY A 306 13.02 30.17 3.86
C GLY A 306 11.66 30.68 3.39
N ASP A 307 10.85 31.16 4.34
CA ASP A 307 9.50 31.68 4.12
C ASP A 307 9.42 32.81 3.05
N ALA A 308 10.55 33.45 2.72
CA ALA A 308 10.61 34.44 1.65
C ALA A 308 10.42 33.84 0.25
N CYS A 309 10.72 32.55 0.03
CA CYS A 309 10.59 31.89 -1.29
C CYS A 309 9.79 30.58 -1.30
N HIS A 310 9.53 29.98 -0.14
CA HIS A 310 8.55 28.90 -0.01
C HIS A 310 7.91 28.93 1.37
N LYS A 311 6.60 28.73 1.41
CA LYS A 311 5.83 28.64 2.64
C LYS A 311 5.02 27.35 2.64
N MET A 312 4.94 26.73 3.81
CA MET A 312 4.16 25.51 4.03
C MET A 312 3.34 25.63 5.30
N THR A 313 2.27 24.84 5.36
CA THR A 313 1.46 24.68 6.56
C THR A 313 2.28 24.09 7.72
N THR A 314 1.79 24.25 8.95
CA THR A 314 2.59 23.91 10.14
C THR A 314 2.46 22.46 10.61
N HIS A 315 1.57 21.64 10.01
CA HIS A 315 1.27 20.29 10.52
C HIS A 315 2.50 19.36 10.63
N LEU A 316 3.40 19.37 9.65
CA LEU A 316 4.62 18.54 9.69
C LEU A 316 5.82 19.23 10.38
N GLY A 317 5.68 20.51 10.73
CA GLY A 317 6.77 21.30 11.34
C GLY A 317 7.99 21.53 10.43
N LEU A 318 7.84 21.44 9.09
CA LEU A 318 8.97 21.42 8.16
C LEU A 318 9.49 22.80 7.72
N GLY A 319 8.75 23.89 7.95
CA GLY A 319 9.10 25.22 7.42
C GLY A 319 10.51 25.69 7.82
N PHE A 320 10.81 25.71 9.12
CA PHE A 320 12.13 26.12 9.60
C PHE A 320 13.25 25.15 9.16
N ASN A 321 12.96 23.84 9.14
CA ASN A 321 13.90 22.82 8.67
C ASN A 321 14.31 23.07 7.20
N HIS A 322 13.36 23.40 6.32
CA HIS A 322 13.69 23.77 4.94
C HIS A 322 14.45 25.09 4.85
N GLY A 323 14.17 26.07 5.70
CA GLY A 323 14.97 27.29 5.79
C GLY A 323 16.44 27.03 6.14
N ILE A 324 16.73 26.09 7.05
CA ILE A 324 18.11 25.65 7.34
C ILE A 324 18.74 25.04 6.07
N GLN A 325 18.02 24.14 5.41
CA GLN A 325 18.53 23.44 4.22
C GLN A 325 18.78 24.41 3.05
N ASP A 326 18.00 25.49 2.93
CA ASP A 326 18.26 26.55 1.95
C ASP A 326 19.60 27.22 2.19
N VAL A 327 19.83 27.65 3.43
CA VAL A 327 21.08 28.31 3.83
C VAL A 327 22.27 27.40 3.63
N VAL A 328 22.17 26.12 4.02
CA VAL A 328 23.26 25.14 3.85
C VAL A 328 23.67 25.02 2.39
N LEU A 329 22.71 24.80 1.49
CA LEU A 329 22.98 24.64 0.06
C LEU A 329 23.52 25.91 -0.60
N LEU A 330 22.94 27.06 -0.24
CA LEU A 330 23.38 28.35 -0.74
C LEU A 330 24.82 28.63 -0.28
N CYS A 331 25.13 28.45 1.01
CA CYS A 331 26.46 28.73 1.54
C CYS A 331 27.53 27.74 1.04
N ASN A 332 27.21 26.45 0.89
CA ASN A 332 28.10 25.48 0.25
C ASN A 332 28.46 25.90 -1.18
N SER A 333 27.48 26.43 -1.94
CA SER A 333 27.69 26.87 -3.32
C SER A 333 28.45 28.20 -3.39
N LEU A 334 28.10 29.15 -2.51
CA LEU A 334 28.77 30.46 -2.42
C LEU A 334 30.24 30.31 -2.05
N GLN A 335 30.56 29.50 -1.03
CA GLN A 335 31.95 29.30 -0.64
C GLN A 335 32.81 28.75 -1.79
N LYS A 336 32.28 27.79 -2.56
CA LYS A 336 32.96 27.23 -3.72
C LYS A 336 33.17 28.28 -4.81
N ALA A 337 32.15 29.09 -5.10
CA ALA A 337 32.24 30.16 -6.10
C ALA A 337 33.25 31.25 -5.71
N ILE A 338 33.23 31.71 -4.46
CA ILE A 338 34.16 32.72 -3.94
C ILE A 338 35.60 32.22 -3.97
N ARG A 339 35.84 30.96 -3.61
CA ARG A 339 37.18 30.36 -3.64
C ARG A 339 37.71 30.12 -5.06
N ALA A 340 36.82 29.87 -6.02
CA ALA A 340 37.20 29.68 -7.42
C ALA A 340 37.52 31.00 -8.14
N ASP A 341 36.97 32.12 -7.66
CA ASP A 341 37.19 33.44 -8.24
C ASP A 341 38.51 34.07 -7.76
N ARG A 342 39.37 34.47 -8.71
CA ARG A 342 40.70 35.04 -8.40
C ARG A 342 40.63 36.39 -7.67
N SER A 343 39.56 37.15 -7.87
CA SER A 343 39.34 38.44 -7.19
C SER A 343 38.70 38.27 -5.81
N GLY A 344 38.19 37.07 -5.50
CA GLY A 344 37.39 36.79 -4.32
C GLY A 344 35.98 37.40 -4.36
N ASN A 345 35.59 38.10 -5.43
CA ASN A 345 34.27 38.72 -5.58
C ASN A 345 33.63 38.35 -6.93
N PRO A 346 32.88 37.23 -7.00
CA PRO A 346 32.19 36.81 -8.21
C PRO A 346 31.29 37.92 -8.80
N ASP A 347 31.27 37.99 -10.13
CA ASP A 347 30.40 38.91 -10.87
C ASP A 347 28.91 38.53 -10.77
N ALA A 348 28.03 39.41 -11.23
CA ALA A 348 26.59 39.19 -11.14
C ALA A 348 26.11 37.95 -11.92
N ASN A 349 26.77 37.62 -13.04
CA ASN A 349 26.42 36.45 -13.86
C ASN A 349 26.81 35.14 -13.16
N THR A 350 28.00 35.09 -12.55
CA THR A 350 28.46 33.94 -11.78
C THR A 350 27.56 33.70 -10.57
N LEU A 351 27.17 34.77 -9.86
CA LEU A 351 26.23 34.68 -8.75
C LEU A 351 24.84 34.24 -9.19
N SER A 352 24.30 34.76 -10.29
CA SER A 352 23.04 34.28 -10.87
C SER A 352 23.10 32.78 -11.15
N GLY A 353 24.18 32.28 -11.75
CA GLY A 353 24.38 30.84 -11.96
C GLY A 353 24.45 30.03 -10.66
N VAL A 354 25.02 30.58 -9.58
CA VAL A 354 24.99 29.96 -8.24
C VAL A 354 23.55 29.89 -7.71
N PHE A 355 22.79 30.97 -7.81
CA PHE A 355 21.42 31.06 -7.31
C PHE A 355 20.47 30.16 -8.09
N GLU A 356 20.60 30.10 -9.41
CA GLU A 356 19.84 29.20 -10.27
C GLU A 356 20.10 27.73 -9.92
N ARG A 357 21.37 27.34 -9.73
CA ARG A 357 21.70 25.98 -9.28
C ARG A 357 21.13 25.68 -7.90
N TYR A 358 21.25 26.62 -6.95
CA TYR A 358 20.65 26.50 -5.63
C TYR A 358 19.13 26.27 -5.73
N ALA A 359 18.41 27.13 -6.46
CA ALA A 359 16.97 27.03 -6.62
C ALA A 359 16.56 25.73 -7.34
N ALA A 360 17.30 25.34 -8.38
CA ALA A 360 17.07 24.10 -9.12
C ALA A 360 17.25 22.87 -8.23
N VAL A 361 18.33 22.80 -7.44
CA VAL A 361 18.59 21.69 -6.52
C VAL A 361 17.51 21.63 -5.44
N ARG A 362 17.15 22.77 -4.83
CA ARG A 362 16.07 22.81 -3.81
C ARG A 362 14.72 22.37 -4.37
N LYS A 363 14.39 22.77 -5.60
CA LYS A 363 13.15 22.37 -6.31
C LYS A 363 13.21 20.95 -6.88
N SER A 364 14.36 20.28 -6.85
CA SER A 364 14.55 18.92 -7.36
C SER A 364 14.16 17.84 -6.33
N PRO A 365 13.92 16.59 -6.77
CA PRO A 365 13.69 15.46 -5.87
C PRO A 365 14.83 15.12 -4.90
N VAL A 366 16.02 15.70 -5.11
CA VAL A 366 17.18 15.54 -4.23
C VAL A 366 16.93 16.17 -2.86
N CYS A 367 16.15 17.25 -2.81
CA CYS A 367 15.90 18.06 -1.62
C CYS A 367 14.44 18.10 -1.17
N SER A 368 13.56 17.46 -1.96
CA SER A 368 12.16 17.16 -1.64
C SER A 368 11.23 18.33 -1.31
N LEU A 369 11.69 19.59 -1.41
CA LEU A 369 10.90 20.77 -1.07
C LEU A 369 9.51 20.77 -1.70
N LYS A 370 9.40 20.54 -3.01
CA LYS A 370 8.09 20.49 -3.69
C LYS A 370 7.17 19.41 -3.11
N GLY A 371 7.73 18.22 -2.87
CA GLY A 371 6.99 17.11 -2.28
C GLY A 371 6.54 17.42 -0.86
N ASP A 372 7.41 18.02 -0.06
CA ASP A 372 7.15 18.26 1.37
C ASP A 372 6.19 19.43 1.61
N VAL A 373 6.23 20.47 0.76
CA VAL A 373 5.20 21.52 0.74
C VAL A 373 3.82 20.93 0.43
N LEU A 374 3.72 20.06 -0.58
CA LEU A 374 2.47 19.39 -0.95
C LEU A 374 1.97 18.47 0.16
N LYS A 375 2.84 17.63 0.74
CA LYS A 375 2.50 16.73 1.86
C LYS A 375 2.04 17.52 3.07
N SER A 376 2.72 18.60 3.43
CA SER A 376 2.32 19.42 4.58
C SER A 376 0.92 20.00 4.37
N GLY A 377 0.61 20.50 3.17
CA GLY A 377 -0.73 20.99 2.86
C GLY A 377 -1.79 19.88 2.87
N LEU A 378 -1.43 18.68 2.41
CA LEU A 378 -2.28 17.48 2.44
C LEU A 378 -2.63 17.07 3.87
N GLU A 379 -1.65 17.02 4.78
CA GLU A 379 -1.82 16.68 6.19
C GLU A 379 -2.80 17.63 6.89
N THR A 380 -2.67 18.95 6.69
CA THR A 380 -3.63 19.93 7.22
C THR A 380 -5.05 19.67 6.71
N ARG A 381 -5.21 19.38 5.41
CA ARG A 381 -6.52 19.10 4.80
C ARG A 381 -7.11 17.78 5.28
N MET A 382 -6.25 16.79 5.51
CA MET A 382 -6.60 15.48 6.05
C MET A 382 -7.12 15.60 7.48
N HIS A 383 -6.37 16.27 8.38
CA HIS A 383 -6.77 16.43 9.79
C HIS A 383 -8.00 17.33 9.96
N ALA A 384 -8.21 18.29 9.07
CA ALA A 384 -9.39 19.14 9.07
C ALA A 384 -10.57 18.57 8.24
N TRP A 385 -10.53 17.28 7.87
CA TRP A 385 -11.54 16.58 7.06
C TRP A 385 -12.13 17.47 5.96
N HIS A 386 -11.26 18.06 5.15
CA HIS A 386 -11.65 19.11 4.20
C HIS A 386 -12.77 18.65 3.25
N ASN A 387 -12.82 17.35 2.95
CA ASN A 387 -13.91 16.66 2.26
C ASN A 387 -14.05 15.24 2.82
N ILE A 388 -15.06 14.50 2.35
CA ILE A 388 -15.35 13.14 2.81
C ILE A 388 -14.20 12.15 2.53
N TRP A 389 -13.44 12.36 1.45
CA TRP A 389 -12.28 11.52 1.13
C TRP A 389 -11.16 11.70 2.15
N TYR A 390 -10.89 12.93 2.56
CA TYR A 390 -9.93 13.22 3.62
C TYR A 390 -10.36 12.66 4.98
N TYR A 391 -11.66 12.69 5.26
CA TYR A 391 -12.22 12.00 6.43
C TYR A 391 -11.92 10.49 6.36
N ILE A 392 -12.28 9.82 5.26
CA ILE A 392 -12.05 8.38 5.12
C ILE A 392 -10.56 8.03 5.22
N LEU A 393 -9.72 8.80 4.52
CA LEU A 393 -8.27 8.64 4.53
C LEU A 393 -7.73 8.72 5.96
N SER A 394 -8.07 9.79 6.68
CA SER A 394 -7.59 10.05 8.04
C SER A 394 -8.12 9.09 9.10
N ARG A 395 -9.35 8.57 8.94
CA ARG A 395 -10.04 7.78 9.97
C ARG A 395 -9.90 6.28 9.80
N TYR A 396 -9.75 5.81 8.57
CA TYR A 396 -9.82 4.38 8.28
C TYR A 396 -8.62 3.88 7.47
N LEU A 397 -8.02 4.71 6.61
CA LEU A 397 -6.93 4.24 5.75
C LEU A 397 -5.55 4.44 6.39
N THR A 398 -5.29 5.57 7.05
CA THR A 398 -3.98 5.88 7.64
C THR A 398 -3.84 5.42 9.10
N VAL A 399 -4.92 4.96 9.72
CA VAL A 399 -4.98 4.52 11.13
C VAL A 399 -4.39 3.12 11.37
N PRO A 400 -4.60 2.11 10.50
CA PRO A 400 -4.03 0.79 10.73
C PRO A 400 -2.52 0.87 10.92
N ARG A 401 -2.00 0.28 12.00
CA ARG A 401 -0.57 0.35 12.37
C ARG A 401 0.33 -0.05 11.21
N VAL A 402 -0.05 -1.06 10.42
CA VAL A 402 0.71 -1.48 9.24
C VAL A 402 0.84 -0.36 8.21
N VAL A 403 -0.20 0.45 7.99
CA VAL A 403 -0.17 1.56 7.03
C VAL A 403 0.66 2.72 7.57
N GLU A 404 0.49 3.11 8.84
CA GLU A 404 1.35 4.11 9.49
C GLU A 404 2.83 3.68 9.44
N ASP A 405 3.08 2.40 9.69
CA ASP A 405 4.41 1.81 9.65
C ASP A 405 5.07 1.84 8.27
N LEU A 406 4.30 1.50 7.24
CA LEU A 406 4.73 1.54 5.83
C LEU A 406 4.99 2.98 5.39
N PHE A 407 4.10 3.91 5.75
CA PHE A 407 4.25 5.34 5.46
C PHE A 407 5.53 5.88 6.11
N MET A 408 5.75 5.55 7.39
CA MET A 408 6.97 5.94 8.09
C MET A 408 8.21 5.36 7.41
N ARG A 409 8.21 4.06 7.07
CA ARG A 409 9.36 3.36 6.49
C ARG A 409 9.70 3.79 5.07
N TYR A 410 8.70 3.99 4.22
CA TYR A 410 8.89 4.19 2.78
C TYR A 410 8.68 5.62 2.31
N VAL A 411 8.04 6.48 3.12
CA VAL A 411 7.78 7.88 2.77
C VAL A 411 8.56 8.82 3.69
N MET A 412 8.32 8.84 5.00
CA MET A 412 8.92 9.88 5.86
C MET A 412 10.43 9.67 6.11
N VAL A 413 10.83 8.45 6.47
CA VAL A 413 12.22 8.13 6.83
C VAL A 413 13.22 8.31 5.66
N PRO A 414 12.89 7.93 4.40
CA PRO A 414 13.76 8.19 3.25
C PRO A 414 13.92 9.67 2.90
N GLU A 415 13.03 10.55 3.37
CA GLU A 415 13.13 11.99 3.12
C GLU A 415 14.13 12.66 4.06
N PHE A 416 14.13 12.29 5.34
CA PHE A 416 15.08 12.87 6.30
C PHE A 416 16.53 12.58 5.94
N ARG A 417 16.86 11.38 5.46
CA ARG A 417 18.25 11.04 5.07
C ARG A 417 18.83 11.90 3.94
N LYS A 418 18.01 12.67 3.22
CA LYS A 418 18.43 13.62 2.17
C LYS A 418 18.95 14.94 2.73
N GLY A 419 18.77 15.21 4.03
CA GLY A 419 19.23 16.45 4.65
C GLY A 419 20.74 16.63 4.52
N GLN A 420 21.12 17.81 4.03
CA GLN A 420 22.49 18.20 3.77
C GLN A 420 23.09 18.91 4.98
N VAL A 421 24.42 18.94 4.98
CA VAL A 421 25.27 19.56 6.00
C VAL A 421 26.24 20.54 5.33
N LEU A 422 26.90 21.39 6.11
CA LEU A 422 27.92 22.29 5.58
C LEU A 422 29.18 21.50 5.21
N ASP A 423 29.57 21.55 3.94
CA ASP A 423 30.69 20.76 3.39
C ASP A 423 32.04 21.15 4.02
N TYR A 424 32.13 22.38 4.53
CA TYR A 424 33.35 23.00 5.02
C TYR A 424 33.48 23.01 6.54
N VAL A 425 32.55 22.38 7.26
CA VAL A 425 32.61 22.26 8.73
C VAL A 425 32.68 20.78 9.11
N PRO A 426 33.90 20.18 9.13
CA PRO A 426 34.04 18.79 9.49
C PRO A 426 33.73 18.58 10.98
N LYS A 427 32.83 17.65 11.27
CA LYS A 427 32.49 17.18 12.62
C LYS A 427 32.16 15.68 12.58
N GLU A 428 32.19 15.03 13.73
CA GLU A 428 31.67 13.68 13.85
C GLU A 428 30.14 13.68 13.74
N GLU A 429 29.57 12.59 13.21
CA GLU A 429 28.13 12.46 13.03
C GLU A 429 27.44 12.18 14.39
N PRO A 430 26.66 13.13 14.94
CA PRO A 430 26.02 12.95 16.25
C PRO A 430 24.79 12.04 16.19
N MET A 431 24.16 11.92 15.02
CA MET A 431 22.88 11.26 14.83
C MET A 431 23.09 9.88 14.16
N LYS A 432 23.24 8.83 14.98
CA LYS A 432 23.45 7.45 14.54
C LYS A 432 22.16 6.63 14.73
N GLY A 433 21.59 6.16 13.62
CA GLY A 433 20.41 5.29 13.63
C GLY A 433 20.53 4.14 12.63
N LYS A 434 19.46 3.38 12.44
CA LYS A 434 19.42 2.21 11.53
C LYS A 434 19.69 2.56 10.07
N ILE A 435 19.52 3.82 9.65
CA ILE A 435 19.62 4.25 8.25
C ILE A 435 20.72 5.28 8.06
N SER A 436 21.55 5.05 7.04
CA SER A 436 22.65 5.94 6.69
C SER A 436 22.19 7.23 6.00
N TRP A 437 22.81 8.34 6.40
CA TRP A 437 22.68 9.64 5.74
C TRP A 437 23.24 9.59 4.31
N ILE A 438 22.58 10.25 3.36
CA ILE A 438 23.10 10.39 1.98
C ILE A 438 24.31 11.34 1.97
N TYR A 439 24.29 12.33 2.85
CA TYR A 439 25.33 13.35 3.00
C TYR A 439 25.90 13.28 4.42
N PRO A 440 26.76 12.28 4.75
CA PRO A 440 27.36 12.16 6.08
C PRO A 440 28.33 13.31 6.38
N MET A 441 28.54 13.64 7.66
CA MET A 441 29.59 14.59 8.04
C MET A 441 30.98 13.96 7.88
N ASN A 442 31.94 14.69 7.32
CA ASN A 442 33.32 14.21 7.16
C ASN A 442 34.05 14.24 8.53
N SER A 443 34.32 13.07 9.11
CA SER A 443 35.27 12.94 10.23
C SER A 443 36.70 12.92 9.68
N ARG A 444 37.59 13.75 10.23
CA ARG A 444 39.02 13.68 9.88
C ARG A 444 39.59 12.35 10.39
N VAL A 445 39.92 11.42 9.49
CA VAL A 445 40.88 10.35 9.76
C VAL A 445 42.20 10.70 9.08
N LYS A 446 43.28 10.53 9.85
CA LYS A 446 44.69 10.69 9.49
C LYS A 446 45.08 9.85 8.27
N GLY A 447 46.18 10.26 7.64
CA GLY A 447 46.68 9.74 6.38
C GLY A 447 47.10 8.27 6.34
N ASP A 448 47.58 7.96 5.14
CA ASP A 448 48.11 6.71 4.59
C ASP A 448 47.10 5.71 4.03
N GLY A 449 47.22 5.49 2.71
CA GLY A 449 46.54 4.42 1.99
C GLY A 449 46.11 4.86 0.60
N LEU A 450 47.02 4.68 -0.36
CA LEU A 450 46.83 4.85 -1.80
C LEU A 450 45.38 4.69 -2.26
N THR A 451 44.90 5.70 -2.98
CA THR A 451 43.85 5.56 -4.00
C THR A 451 44.17 4.35 -4.88
N LYS A 452 43.50 3.22 -4.64
CA LYS A 452 43.23 2.23 -5.70
C LYS A 452 42.20 2.84 -6.63
N THR A 453 42.67 3.79 -7.44
CA THR A 453 42.13 4.00 -8.77
C THR A 453 42.51 2.75 -9.55
N THR A 454 41.64 1.75 -9.53
CA THR A 454 41.75 0.66 -10.49
C THR A 454 41.61 1.29 -11.86
N ILE A 455 42.75 1.39 -12.56
CA ILE A 455 42.84 1.58 -13.99
C ILE A 455 42.14 0.36 -14.61
N MET A 456 40.83 0.47 -14.82
CA MET A 456 40.13 -0.36 -15.78
C MET A 456 40.43 0.26 -17.14
N MET A 457 41.17 -0.47 -17.99
CA MET A 457 41.39 -0.10 -19.37
C MET A 457 40.05 0.30 -20.01
N GLN A 458 40.01 1.46 -20.67
CA GLN A 458 38.82 2.01 -21.32
C GLN A 458 38.27 1.03 -22.38
N SER A 459 37.27 0.23 -22.01
CA SER A 459 36.35 -0.36 -22.98
C SER A 459 35.20 0.63 -23.23
N THR A 460 35.03 1.06 -24.48
CA THR A 460 33.90 1.91 -24.90
C THR A 460 32.58 1.18 -24.64
N LEU A 461 31.66 1.80 -23.88
CA LEU A 461 30.32 1.26 -23.61
C LEU A 461 29.36 1.64 -24.75
N PHE A 462 28.47 0.72 -25.14
CA PHE A 462 27.48 0.93 -26.20
C PHE A 462 26.03 0.83 -25.69
N ALA A 463 25.20 1.81 -26.06
CA ALA A 463 23.76 1.83 -25.77
C ALA A 463 22.93 1.98 -27.05
N LEU A 464 22.08 0.99 -27.37
CA LEU A 464 21.09 1.07 -28.43
C LEU A 464 19.80 1.66 -27.88
N VAL A 465 19.34 2.79 -28.43
CA VAL A 465 18.11 3.47 -27.99
C VAL A 465 17.13 3.58 -29.15
N THR A 466 15.91 3.07 -28.96
CA THR A 466 14.87 3.13 -29.99
C THR A 466 14.03 4.41 -29.92
N GLY A 467 13.76 5.03 -31.07
CA GLY A 467 12.84 6.17 -31.17
C GLY A 467 13.39 7.49 -30.63
N CYS A 468 14.56 7.90 -31.12
CA CYS A 468 15.31 9.07 -30.64
C CYS A 468 14.95 10.41 -31.31
N SER A 469 13.94 10.45 -32.19
CA SER A 469 13.59 11.67 -32.93
C SER A 469 13.06 12.81 -32.05
N SER A 470 12.42 12.49 -30.93
CA SER A 470 11.85 13.49 -30.00
C SER A 470 11.59 12.89 -28.61
N GLY A 471 11.18 13.74 -27.65
CA GLY A 471 10.69 13.32 -26.34
C GLY A 471 11.70 12.49 -25.53
N ILE A 472 11.21 11.44 -24.86
CA ILE A 472 12.00 10.59 -23.94
C ILE A 472 13.21 9.98 -24.65
N GLY A 473 13.05 9.45 -25.87
CA GLY A 473 14.14 8.76 -26.57
C GLY A 473 15.30 9.68 -26.94
N LYS A 474 15.00 10.91 -27.36
CA LYS A 474 16.02 11.94 -27.62
C LYS A 474 16.81 12.25 -26.36
N GLU A 475 16.11 12.53 -25.27
CA GLU A 475 16.75 12.93 -24.00
C GLU A 475 17.49 11.77 -23.33
N LEU A 476 17.03 10.52 -23.50
CA LEU A 476 17.78 9.33 -23.07
C LEU A 476 19.10 9.21 -23.83
N ALA A 477 19.09 9.44 -25.16
CA ALA A 477 20.31 9.43 -25.96
C ALA A 477 21.30 10.52 -25.50
N VAL A 478 20.82 11.75 -25.27
CA VAL A 478 21.65 12.84 -24.72
C VAL A 478 22.21 12.47 -23.34
N ALA A 479 21.38 11.93 -22.45
CA ALA A 479 21.78 11.61 -21.09
C ALA A 479 22.80 10.45 -21.01
N PHE A 480 22.70 9.45 -21.88
CA PHE A 480 23.72 8.40 -22.01
C PHE A 480 25.01 8.94 -22.62
N ALA A 481 24.89 9.76 -23.67
CA ALA A 481 26.04 10.40 -24.31
C ALA A 481 26.83 11.28 -23.33
N ALA A 482 26.14 12.05 -22.49
CA ALA A 482 26.75 12.86 -21.42
C ALA A 482 27.47 12.05 -20.34
N ARG A 483 27.30 10.72 -20.30
CA ARG A 483 28.00 9.80 -19.39
C ARG A 483 29.13 9.04 -20.08
N GLY A 484 29.53 9.45 -21.29
CA GLY A 484 30.61 8.83 -22.04
C GLY A 484 30.25 7.49 -22.67
N VAL A 485 28.96 7.15 -22.78
CA VAL A 485 28.48 5.97 -23.50
C VAL A 485 28.31 6.33 -24.97
N THR A 486 28.73 5.45 -25.89
CA THR A 486 28.44 5.61 -27.32
C THR A 486 27.01 5.16 -27.58
N VAL A 487 26.17 6.08 -28.06
CA VAL A 487 24.75 5.84 -28.25
C VAL A 487 24.47 5.54 -29.73
N LEU A 488 23.92 4.36 -29.97
CA LEU A 488 23.38 3.93 -31.25
C LEU A 488 21.89 4.34 -31.26
N ALA A 489 21.62 5.57 -31.69
CA ALA A 489 20.29 6.16 -31.66
C ALA A 489 19.52 5.80 -32.93
N THR A 490 18.26 5.37 -32.80
CA THR A 490 17.45 4.99 -33.96
C THR A 490 16.24 5.90 -34.19
N ALA A 491 15.88 6.11 -35.45
CA ALA A 491 14.66 6.76 -35.89
C ALA A 491 14.24 6.18 -37.25
N ARG A 492 12.99 6.38 -37.70
CA ARG A 492 12.56 5.92 -39.04
C ARG A 492 13.46 6.44 -40.14
N ARG A 493 13.77 7.74 -40.10
CA ARG A 493 14.72 8.43 -40.97
C ARG A 493 15.96 8.81 -40.18
N ALA A 494 17.11 8.24 -40.49
CA ALA A 494 18.35 8.50 -39.75
C ALA A 494 18.77 9.99 -39.82
N GLU A 495 18.43 10.67 -40.91
CA GLU A 495 18.70 12.09 -41.14
C GLU A 495 18.00 13.01 -40.12
N SER A 496 16.88 12.55 -39.55
CA SER A 496 16.16 13.31 -38.50
C SER A 496 16.98 13.47 -37.21
N LEU A 497 18.07 12.72 -37.06
CA LEU A 497 18.98 12.78 -35.92
C LEU A 497 20.24 13.61 -36.20
N ASN A 498 20.37 14.25 -37.37
CA ASN A 498 21.57 15.01 -37.73
C ASN A 498 21.89 16.15 -36.73
N GLU A 499 20.87 16.85 -36.23
CA GLU A 499 21.04 17.89 -35.20
C GLU A 499 21.53 17.29 -33.87
N LEU A 500 21.09 16.07 -33.54
CA LEU A 500 21.51 15.38 -32.33
C LEU A 500 22.97 14.93 -32.42
N ARG A 501 23.37 14.43 -33.60
CA ARG A 501 24.75 14.03 -33.91
C ARG A 501 25.72 15.20 -33.94
N SER A 502 25.31 16.36 -34.45
CA SER A 502 26.18 17.54 -34.52
C SER A 502 26.48 18.13 -33.13
N LYS A 503 25.59 17.92 -32.16
CA LYS A 503 25.75 18.38 -30.78
C LYS A 503 26.51 17.39 -29.89
N HIS A 504 26.57 16.12 -30.27
CA HIS A 504 27.18 15.04 -29.48
C HIS A 504 27.94 14.04 -30.36
N GLU A 505 29.26 14.09 -30.32
CA GLU A 505 30.15 13.25 -31.16
C GLU A 505 29.99 11.75 -30.92
N ASN A 506 29.52 11.35 -29.74
CA ASN A 506 29.29 9.96 -29.34
C ASN A 506 27.86 9.46 -29.57
N ILE A 507 27.07 10.16 -30.41
CA ILE A 507 25.76 9.70 -30.88
C ILE A 507 25.86 9.35 -32.36
N GLU A 508 25.43 8.14 -32.71
CA GLU A 508 25.38 7.62 -34.07
C GLU A 508 23.93 7.32 -34.46
N ALA A 509 23.53 7.67 -35.68
CA ALA A 509 22.14 7.52 -36.14
C ALA A 509 21.99 6.30 -37.04
N PHE A 510 20.96 5.51 -36.76
CA PHE A 510 20.55 4.37 -37.58
C PHE A 510 19.07 4.46 -37.93
N SER A 511 18.70 3.95 -39.11
CA SER A 511 17.30 3.81 -39.51
C SER A 511 16.69 2.57 -38.84
N LEU A 512 15.48 2.70 -38.30
CA LEU A 512 14.69 1.60 -37.76
C LEU A 512 13.21 1.84 -37.99
N GLU A 513 12.56 0.91 -38.70
CA GLU A 513 11.11 0.77 -38.75
C GLU A 513 10.71 -0.44 -37.88
N LEU A 514 9.88 -0.21 -36.87
CA LEU A 514 9.61 -1.21 -35.82
C LEU A 514 8.65 -2.31 -36.28
N ALA A 515 7.74 -1.96 -37.18
CA ALA A 515 6.79 -2.92 -37.72
C ALA A 515 7.43 -3.90 -38.73
N ASP A 516 8.59 -3.56 -39.28
CA ASP A 516 9.32 -4.31 -40.30
C ASP A 516 10.44 -5.17 -39.69
N GLY A 517 10.29 -6.50 -39.79
CA GLY A 517 11.30 -7.45 -39.31
C GLY A 517 12.64 -7.36 -40.05
N GLU A 518 12.64 -7.05 -41.35
CA GLU A 518 13.87 -6.91 -42.13
C GLU A 518 14.65 -5.65 -41.73
N SER A 519 13.95 -4.59 -41.34
CA SER A 519 14.59 -3.38 -40.78
C SER A 519 15.35 -3.69 -39.50
N ILE A 520 14.82 -4.56 -38.62
CA ILE A 520 15.47 -4.97 -37.37
C ILE A 520 16.74 -5.78 -37.65
N GLU A 521 16.70 -6.73 -38.59
CA GLU A 521 17.89 -7.52 -38.97
C GLU A 521 18.97 -6.65 -39.62
N ARG A 522 18.61 -5.73 -40.53
CA ARG A 522 19.56 -4.76 -41.12
C ARG A 522 20.22 -3.88 -40.05
N LEU A 523 19.45 -3.44 -39.05
CA LEU A 523 19.99 -2.68 -37.92
C LEU A 523 20.98 -3.51 -37.11
N LYS A 524 20.64 -4.77 -36.81
CA LYS A 524 21.51 -5.69 -36.08
C LYS A 524 22.84 -5.90 -36.81
N ASP A 525 22.84 -6.13 -38.12
CA ASP A 525 24.06 -6.28 -38.90
C ASP A 525 24.94 -5.03 -38.87
N ALA A 526 24.33 -3.85 -38.99
CA ALA A 526 25.02 -2.57 -38.89
C ALA A 526 25.65 -2.37 -37.50
N ILE A 527 24.94 -2.75 -36.43
CA ILE A 527 25.42 -2.64 -35.05
C ILE A 527 26.53 -3.65 -34.76
N ILE A 528 26.43 -4.89 -35.27
CA ILE A 528 27.50 -5.90 -35.15
C ILE A 528 28.79 -5.35 -35.76
N LYS A 529 28.71 -4.80 -36.99
CA LYS A 529 29.85 -4.21 -37.68
C LYS A 529 30.46 -3.04 -36.90
N ARG A 530 29.62 -2.21 -36.27
CA ARG A 530 30.07 -1.03 -35.53
C ARG A 530 30.69 -1.34 -34.17
N THR A 531 30.15 -2.33 -33.46
CA THR A 531 30.49 -2.62 -32.06
C THR A 531 31.45 -3.80 -31.89
N GLY A 532 31.75 -4.54 -32.96
CA GLY A 532 32.42 -5.84 -32.85
C GLY A 532 31.50 -6.93 -32.28
N GLY A 533 30.18 -6.74 -32.38
CA GLY A 533 29.17 -7.65 -31.85
C GLY A 533 28.98 -7.58 -30.34
N HIS A 534 29.17 -6.41 -29.72
CA HIS A 534 29.06 -6.20 -28.28
C HIS A 534 28.06 -5.07 -27.97
N LEU A 535 27.19 -5.27 -26.99
CA LEU A 535 26.21 -4.25 -26.58
C LEU A 535 26.02 -4.29 -25.06
N ASP A 536 26.01 -3.12 -24.40
CA ASP A 536 25.84 -3.04 -22.94
C ASP A 536 24.40 -2.69 -22.56
N PHE A 537 23.76 -1.78 -23.30
CA PHE A 537 22.40 -1.34 -23.01
C PHE A 537 21.52 -1.45 -24.24
N LEU A 538 20.38 -2.11 -24.09
CA LEU A 538 19.29 -2.13 -25.06
C LEU A 538 18.09 -1.39 -24.46
N ILE A 539 17.78 -0.20 -24.96
CA ILE A 539 16.71 0.66 -24.47
C ILE A 539 15.54 0.67 -25.46
N ASN A 540 14.54 -0.15 -25.15
CA ASN A 540 13.27 -0.23 -25.88
C ASN A 540 12.35 0.90 -25.40
N ASN A 541 12.52 2.07 -26.01
CA ASN A 541 11.76 3.29 -25.70
C ASN A 541 10.63 3.56 -26.68
N ALA A 542 10.83 3.27 -27.97
CA ALA A 542 9.84 3.59 -28.98
C ALA A 542 8.50 2.90 -28.71
N GLY A 543 7.42 3.65 -28.90
CA GLY A 543 6.06 3.18 -28.70
C GLY A 543 5.05 4.17 -29.26
N THR A 544 3.84 3.68 -29.53
CA THR A 544 2.71 4.50 -29.98
C THR A 544 1.57 4.47 -28.98
N HIS A 545 0.62 5.39 -29.14
CA HIS A 545 -0.56 5.55 -28.30
C HIS A 545 -1.80 5.60 -29.18
N TYR A 546 -2.86 4.94 -28.71
CA TYR A 546 -4.16 4.95 -29.35
C TYR A 546 -5.21 5.32 -28.29
N ALA A 547 -5.89 6.44 -28.52
CA ALA A 547 -6.77 7.07 -27.55
C ALA A 547 -8.23 7.01 -28.01
N ALA A 548 -8.89 5.89 -27.75
CA ALA A 548 -10.30 5.69 -28.06
C ALA A 548 -11.04 5.09 -26.85
N THR A 549 -12.37 5.23 -26.82
CA THR A 549 -13.20 4.55 -25.82
C THR A 549 -13.05 3.04 -26.02
N ALA A 550 -13.28 2.24 -24.97
CA ALA A 550 -13.14 0.80 -25.08
C ALA A 550 -14.15 0.16 -26.05
N MET A 551 -15.31 0.81 -26.27
CA MET A 551 -16.36 0.30 -27.15
C MET A 551 -16.26 0.84 -28.58
N ASP A 552 -15.47 1.89 -28.81
CA ASP A 552 -15.29 2.52 -30.13
C ASP A 552 -13.87 2.28 -30.69
N LEU A 553 -13.26 1.13 -30.37
CA LEU A 553 -11.91 0.79 -30.83
C LEU A 553 -11.93 0.37 -32.31
N ASP A 554 -11.06 0.97 -33.12
CA ASP A 554 -10.68 0.44 -34.44
C ASP A 554 -9.65 -0.67 -34.25
N ILE A 555 -10.03 -1.89 -34.61
CA ILE A 555 -9.20 -3.08 -34.43
C ILE A 555 -7.88 -3.00 -35.24
N GLN A 556 -7.87 -2.33 -36.40
CA GLN A 556 -6.64 -2.16 -37.18
C GLN A 556 -5.62 -1.28 -36.44
N GLU A 557 -6.09 -0.20 -35.81
CA GLU A 557 -5.27 0.65 -34.95
C GLU A 557 -4.78 -0.10 -33.69
N VAL A 558 -5.63 -0.96 -33.11
CA VAL A 558 -5.23 -1.83 -31.99
C VAL A 558 -4.13 -2.80 -32.40
N MET A 559 -4.25 -3.43 -33.58
CA MET A 559 -3.22 -4.34 -34.11
C MET A 559 -1.91 -3.59 -34.37
N ALA A 560 -1.95 -2.41 -35.00
CA ALA A 560 -0.78 -1.58 -35.23
C ALA A 560 -0.10 -1.14 -33.92
N LEU A 561 -0.89 -0.79 -32.91
CA LEU A 561 -0.42 -0.47 -31.56
C LEU A 561 0.33 -1.66 -30.92
N PHE A 562 -0.22 -2.87 -30.97
CA PHE A 562 0.42 -4.07 -30.42
C PHE A 562 1.66 -4.48 -31.21
N GLN A 563 1.63 -4.32 -32.53
CA GLN A 563 2.79 -4.55 -33.40
C GLN A 563 3.99 -3.73 -32.96
N ILE A 564 3.79 -2.46 -32.61
CA ILE A 564 4.85 -1.56 -32.17
C ILE A 564 5.21 -1.77 -30.68
N ASN A 565 4.22 -1.73 -29.79
CA ASN A 565 4.47 -1.69 -28.34
C ASN A 565 4.88 -3.06 -27.75
N VAL A 566 4.59 -4.17 -28.44
CA VAL A 566 4.79 -5.53 -27.92
C VAL A 566 5.63 -6.38 -28.89
N PHE A 567 5.13 -6.65 -30.10
CA PHE A 567 5.77 -7.61 -30.99
C PHE A 567 7.14 -7.14 -31.52
N ALA A 568 7.27 -5.85 -31.88
CA ALA A 568 8.55 -5.28 -32.26
C ALA A 568 9.59 -5.37 -31.13
N VAL A 569 9.18 -5.12 -29.88
CA VAL A 569 10.04 -5.26 -28.69
C VAL A 569 10.52 -6.69 -28.52
N MET A 570 9.64 -7.68 -28.70
CA MET A 570 10.00 -9.10 -28.65
C MET A 570 11.06 -9.45 -29.73
N ARG A 571 10.85 -9.01 -30.98
CA ARG A 571 11.81 -9.21 -32.08
C ARG A 571 13.15 -8.55 -31.83
N ILE A 572 13.16 -7.31 -31.34
CA ILE A 572 14.39 -6.60 -30.97
C ILE A 572 15.14 -7.34 -29.86
N CYS A 573 14.44 -7.80 -28.81
CA CYS A 573 15.07 -8.62 -27.77
C CYS A 573 15.71 -9.88 -28.37
N GLN A 574 14.99 -10.62 -29.21
CA GLN A 574 15.52 -11.82 -29.87
C GLN A 574 16.77 -11.51 -30.73
N ALA A 575 16.75 -10.42 -31.48
CA ALA A 575 17.83 -10.01 -32.37
C ALA A 575 19.12 -9.60 -31.61
N PHE A 576 18.99 -8.90 -30.48
CA PHE A 576 20.11 -8.24 -29.79
C PHE A 576 20.61 -8.95 -28.52
N VAL A 577 19.86 -9.91 -27.96
CA VAL A 577 20.33 -10.74 -26.83
C VAL A 577 21.69 -11.40 -27.09
N PRO A 578 22.01 -11.92 -28.29
CA PRO A 578 23.34 -12.47 -28.59
C PRO A 578 24.49 -11.46 -28.39
N LEU A 579 24.28 -10.17 -28.69
CA LEU A 579 25.29 -9.12 -28.48
C LEU A 579 25.41 -8.75 -27.00
N LEU A 580 24.27 -8.70 -26.30
CA LEU A 580 24.20 -8.42 -24.87
C LEU A 580 24.94 -9.48 -24.03
N ARG A 581 24.89 -10.76 -24.42
CA ARG A 581 25.62 -11.85 -23.73
C ARG A 581 27.14 -11.65 -23.66
N ARG A 582 27.70 -10.80 -24.53
CA ARG A 582 29.14 -10.50 -24.56
C ARG A 582 29.51 -9.30 -23.68
N SER A 583 28.54 -8.62 -23.08
CA SER A 583 28.80 -7.54 -22.14
C SER A 583 28.83 -8.04 -20.69
N PRO A 584 29.84 -7.63 -19.89
CA PRO A 584 29.87 -7.95 -18.46
C PRO A 584 28.79 -7.19 -17.66
N ARG A 585 28.07 -6.26 -18.30
CA ARG A 585 27.09 -5.38 -17.65
C ARG A 585 25.85 -5.15 -18.51
N ALA A 586 25.37 -6.23 -19.13
CA ALA A 586 24.29 -6.22 -20.09
C ALA A 586 22.93 -5.89 -19.46
N ARG A 587 22.21 -4.93 -20.07
CA ARG A 587 20.91 -4.45 -19.60
C ARG A 587 19.90 -4.30 -20.72
N ILE A 588 18.74 -4.93 -20.55
CA ILE A 588 17.55 -4.67 -21.38
C ILE A 588 16.63 -3.75 -20.59
N VAL A 589 16.29 -2.60 -21.14
CA VAL A 589 15.44 -1.59 -20.50
C VAL A 589 14.18 -1.39 -21.31
N GLN A 590 13.04 -1.56 -20.66
CA GLN A 590 11.71 -1.46 -21.27
C GLN A 590 11.01 -0.21 -20.73
N ILE A 591 10.60 0.71 -21.61
CA ILE A 591 9.83 1.89 -21.20
C ILE A 591 8.33 1.52 -21.10
N GLY A 592 7.93 1.12 -19.89
CA GLY A 592 6.56 0.80 -19.50
C GLY A 592 5.76 2.03 -19.07
N SER A 593 4.60 1.79 -18.44
CA SER A 593 3.68 2.85 -17.98
C SER A 593 2.97 2.47 -16.70
N VAL A 594 2.60 3.46 -15.89
CA VAL A 594 1.71 3.28 -14.73
C VAL A 594 0.35 2.68 -15.10
N THR A 595 -0.08 2.82 -16.35
CA THR A 595 -1.34 2.25 -16.86
C THR A 595 -1.34 0.72 -16.94
N ARG A 596 -0.20 0.06 -16.74
CA ARG A 596 -0.11 -1.40 -16.64
C ARG A 596 -0.96 -2.00 -15.51
N GLY A 597 -1.21 -1.21 -14.46
CA GLY A 597 -1.94 -1.63 -13.26
C GLY A 597 -3.05 -0.67 -12.85
N ILE A 598 -3.29 0.40 -13.62
CA ILE A 598 -4.35 1.38 -13.36
C ILE A 598 -5.18 1.52 -14.63
N PRO A 599 -6.48 1.20 -14.58
CA PRO A 599 -7.38 1.46 -15.69
C PRO A 599 -7.57 2.97 -15.85
N VAL A 600 -7.12 3.51 -16.97
CA VAL A 600 -7.38 4.90 -17.34
C VAL A 600 -8.30 4.93 -18.56
N VAL A 601 -9.38 5.69 -18.45
CA VAL A 601 -10.43 5.77 -19.47
C VAL A 601 -9.91 6.31 -20.81
N TRP A 602 -10.57 5.94 -21.91
CA TRP A 602 -10.24 6.39 -23.28
C TRP A 602 -8.85 5.99 -23.81
N GLN A 603 -8.30 4.90 -23.29
CA GLN A 603 -7.04 4.33 -23.77
C GLN A 603 -6.94 2.84 -23.43
N GLY A 604 -8.06 2.12 -23.55
CA GLY A 604 -8.17 0.70 -23.16
C GLY A 604 -7.14 -0.17 -23.87
N ALA A 605 -7.03 -0.05 -25.19
CA ALA A 605 -6.03 -0.76 -25.99
C ALA A 605 -4.59 -0.44 -25.59
N TYR A 606 -4.28 0.84 -25.29
CA TYR A 606 -2.97 1.25 -24.79
C TYR A 606 -2.65 0.64 -23.42
N ASN A 607 -3.60 0.67 -22.48
CA ASN A 607 -3.46 0.03 -21.17
C ASN A 607 -3.15 -1.46 -21.34
N ALA A 608 -3.88 -2.16 -22.20
CA ALA A 608 -3.65 -3.57 -22.50
C ALA A 608 -2.24 -3.81 -23.08
N SER A 609 -1.80 -3.01 -24.05
CA SER A 609 -0.46 -3.14 -24.66
C SER A 609 0.67 -2.94 -23.64
N LYS A 610 0.53 -2.00 -22.69
CA LYS A 610 1.53 -1.76 -21.64
C LYS A 610 1.48 -2.80 -20.52
N ALA A 611 0.32 -3.38 -20.23
CA ALA A 611 0.21 -4.54 -19.35
C ALA A 611 0.90 -5.77 -19.97
N ALA A 612 0.68 -6.03 -21.27
CA ALA A 612 1.34 -7.11 -22.01
C ALA A 612 2.87 -6.95 -22.02
N LEU A 613 3.38 -5.74 -22.30
CA LEU A 613 4.80 -5.44 -22.23
C LEU A 613 5.39 -5.67 -20.83
N SER A 614 4.68 -5.27 -19.77
CA SER A 614 5.15 -5.47 -18.40
C SER A 614 5.23 -6.96 -18.04
N GLN A 615 4.21 -7.74 -18.41
CA GLN A 615 4.21 -9.18 -18.16
C GLN A 615 5.30 -9.92 -18.96
N TYR A 616 5.51 -9.53 -20.22
CA TYR A 616 6.65 -10.02 -21.02
C TYR A 616 7.98 -9.69 -20.34
N SER A 617 8.17 -8.44 -19.88
CA SER A 617 9.39 -7.99 -19.21
C SER A 617 9.67 -8.75 -17.91
N ARG A 618 8.63 -9.11 -17.16
CA ARG A 618 8.72 -9.91 -15.93
C ARG A 618 9.20 -11.34 -16.21
N THR A 619 8.65 -11.95 -17.25
CA THR A 619 9.03 -13.30 -17.68
C THR A 619 10.45 -13.30 -18.24
N LEU A 620 10.76 -12.39 -19.16
CA LEU A 620 12.08 -12.22 -19.77
C LEU A 620 13.16 -12.00 -18.70
N ARG A 621 12.86 -11.28 -17.61
CA ARG A 621 13.80 -11.09 -16.49
C ARG A 621 14.21 -12.40 -15.84
N LEU A 622 13.27 -13.32 -15.64
CA LEU A 622 13.56 -14.62 -15.02
C LEU A 622 14.42 -15.47 -15.97
N GLU A 623 14.08 -15.47 -17.26
CA GLU A 623 14.77 -16.24 -18.30
C GLU A 623 16.19 -15.71 -18.62
N MET A 624 16.39 -14.39 -18.54
CA MET A 624 17.67 -13.74 -18.84
C MET A 624 18.64 -13.75 -17.65
N LYS A 625 18.17 -13.97 -16.42
CA LYS A 625 18.99 -13.95 -15.20
C LYS A 625 20.17 -14.94 -15.23
N PRO A 626 20.01 -16.22 -15.67
CA PRO A 626 21.14 -17.15 -15.80
C PRO A 626 22.17 -16.72 -16.86
N LEU A 627 21.77 -15.88 -17.82
CA LEU A 627 22.64 -15.36 -18.87
C LEU A 627 23.41 -14.10 -18.45
N GLY A 628 23.25 -13.64 -17.20
CA GLY A 628 23.89 -12.42 -16.70
C GLY A 628 23.33 -11.12 -17.27
N ILE A 629 22.16 -11.16 -17.93
CA ILE A 629 21.52 -9.98 -18.52
C ILE A 629 20.42 -9.48 -17.57
N GLU A 630 20.52 -8.23 -17.14
CA GLU A 630 19.50 -7.61 -16.28
C GLU A 630 18.37 -7.01 -17.12
N VAL A 631 17.12 -7.41 -16.84
CA VAL A 631 15.94 -6.82 -17.49
C VAL A 631 15.25 -5.84 -16.53
N ILE A 632 15.14 -4.58 -16.95
CA ILE A 632 14.66 -3.47 -16.14
C ILE A 632 13.44 -2.85 -16.82
N GLU A 633 12.33 -2.71 -16.09
CA GLU A 633 11.16 -1.97 -16.57
C GLU A 633 11.14 -0.58 -15.93
N ILE A 634 11.05 0.46 -16.76
CA ILE A 634 10.78 1.82 -16.29
C ILE A 634 9.27 2.05 -16.32
N ILE A 635 8.66 2.18 -15.15
CA ILE A 635 7.22 2.40 -15.02
C ILE A 635 6.97 3.90 -15.01
N THR A 636 6.63 4.39 -16.21
CA THR A 636 6.57 5.81 -16.52
C THR A 636 5.21 6.41 -16.13
N GLY A 637 5.26 7.45 -15.29
CA GLY A 637 4.12 8.34 -15.03
C GLY A 637 3.96 9.40 -16.13
N PHE A 638 3.41 10.58 -15.79
CA PHE A 638 3.29 11.66 -16.78
C PHE A 638 4.65 12.28 -17.12
N VAL A 639 4.99 12.26 -18.41
CA VAL A 639 6.18 12.92 -18.97
C VAL A 639 5.72 13.77 -20.15
N ARG A 640 6.13 15.04 -20.18
CA ARG A 640 5.72 15.97 -21.23
C ARG A 640 6.27 15.48 -22.58
N SER A 641 5.38 15.01 -23.44
CA SER A 641 5.74 14.42 -24.73
C SER A 641 4.64 14.63 -25.77
N ASN A 642 4.98 14.38 -27.04
CA ASN A 642 4.03 14.43 -28.15
C ASN A 642 3.28 13.11 -28.34
N ILE A 643 3.21 12.26 -27.31
CA ILE A 643 2.60 10.93 -27.44
C ILE A 643 1.10 10.99 -27.76
N LEU A 644 0.41 12.08 -27.40
CA LEU A 644 -1.01 12.32 -27.66
C LEU A 644 -1.32 13.03 -29.00
N HIS A 645 -0.38 13.05 -29.95
CA HIS A 645 -0.50 13.83 -31.19
C HIS A 645 -1.65 13.43 -32.14
N HIS A 646 -2.19 12.21 -32.02
CA HIS A 646 -3.34 11.76 -32.81
C HIS A 646 -4.70 12.19 -32.22
N GLY A 647 -4.71 12.88 -31.09
CA GLY A 647 -5.94 13.32 -30.44
C GLY A 647 -6.72 12.18 -29.79
N LEU A 648 -7.90 12.49 -29.27
CA LEU A 648 -8.86 11.52 -28.75
C LEU A 648 -9.89 11.22 -29.84
N HIS A 649 -10.11 9.94 -30.13
CA HIS A 649 -11.08 9.51 -31.12
C HIS A 649 -12.40 9.10 -30.43
N ALA A 650 -13.50 9.63 -30.95
CA ALA A 650 -14.87 9.19 -30.65
C ALA A 650 -15.70 9.40 -31.93
N PRO A 651 -16.27 8.34 -32.55
CA PRO A 651 -17.05 8.45 -33.78
C PRO A 651 -18.35 9.23 -33.56
N GLU A 652 -18.92 9.77 -34.65
CA GLU A 652 -20.24 10.40 -34.63
C GLU A 652 -21.28 9.36 -34.18
N GLY A 653 -21.90 9.59 -33.01
CA GLY A 653 -22.84 8.66 -32.37
C GLY A 653 -22.28 7.90 -31.16
N SER A 654 -21.01 8.08 -30.79
CA SER A 654 -20.46 7.46 -29.57
C SER A 654 -21.21 7.90 -28.31
N LEU A 655 -21.56 6.90 -27.48
CA LEU A 655 -22.22 7.10 -26.18
C LEU A 655 -21.41 8.01 -25.23
N TYR A 656 -20.12 8.17 -25.50
CA TYR A 656 -19.19 8.91 -24.65
C TYR A 656 -18.93 10.34 -25.15
N LEU A 657 -19.42 10.75 -26.33
CA LEU A 657 -19.27 12.13 -26.84
C LEU A 657 -19.57 13.24 -25.81
N PRO A 658 -20.63 13.14 -24.95
CA PRO A 658 -20.96 14.19 -23.98
C PRO A 658 -19.88 14.50 -22.93
N ILE A 659 -18.90 13.61 -22.73
CA ILE A 659 -17.82 13.78 -21.76
C ILE A 659 -16.44 13.96 -22.39
N LEU A 660 -16.35 14.04 -23.73
CA LEU A 660 -15.10 14.18 -24.48
C LEU A 660 -14.24 15.35 -23.96
N GLY A 661 -14.83 16.54 -23.80
CA GLY A 661 -14.10 17.73 -23.35
C GLY A 661 -13.52 17.61 -21.93
N VAL A 662 -14.13 16.81 -21.05
CA VAL A 662 -13.59 16.55 -19.69
C VAL A 662 -12.36 15.64 -19.78
N VAL A 663 -12.42 14.63 -20.64
CA VAL A 663 -11.33 13.66 -20.81
C VAL A 663 -10.15 14.26 -21.56
N GLU A 664 -10.42 15.09 -22.57
CA GLU A 664 -9.42 15.93 -23.23
C GLU A 664 -8.67 16.77 -22.21
N ASP A 665 -9.41 17.50 -21.39
CA ASP A 665 -8.85 18.39 -20.39
C ASP A 665 -7.97 17.65 -19.36
N ILE A 666 -8.41 16.50 -18.85
CA ILE A 666 -7.62 15.66 -17.94
C ILE A 666 -6.32 15.17 -18.61
N LYS A 667 -6.40 14.65 -19.83
CA LYS A 667 -5.23 14.06 -20.52
C LYS A 667 -4.23 15.12 -20.98
N TYR A 668 -4.70 16.22 -21.56
CA TYR A 668 -3.82 17.30 -22.00
C TYR A 668 -3.22 18.05 -20.81
N ARG A 669 -3.98 18.35 -19.74
CA ARG A 669 -3.40 18.91 -18.51
C ARG A 669 -2.40 17.95 -17.86
N GLY A 670 -2.73 16.66 -17.78
CA GLY A 670 -1.84 15.64 -17.23
C GLY A 670 -0.50 15.58 -17.97
N ASN A 671 -0.53 15.60 -19.30
CA ASN A 671 0.67 15.65 -20.13
C ASN A 671 1.44 16.98 -20.00
N ALA A 672 0.75 18.13 -19.97
CA ALA A 672 1.37 19.45 -19.82
C ALA A 672 2.09 19.60 -18.46
N ASN A 673 1.48 19.05 -17.40
CA ASN A 673 2.02 19.00 -16.03
C ASN A 673 3.00 17.84 -15.80
N GLY A 674 3.24 17.01 -16.82
CA GLY A 674 4.18 15.91 -16.76
C GLY A 674 5.62 16.38 -16.51
N MET A 675 6.44 15.46 -16.00
CA MET A 675 7.87 15.72 -15.79
C MET A 675 8.54 16.11 -17.12
N PRO A 676 9.42 17.11 -17.15
CA PRO A 676 10.23 17.40 -18.33
C PRO A 676 11.07 16.18 -18.76
N PRO A 677 11.15 15.87 -20.07
CA PRO A 677 11.79 14.65 -20.57
C PRO A 677 13.30 14.59 -20.31
N ASP A 678 13.97 15.73 -20.27
CA ASP A 678 15.40 15.89 -19.94
C ASP A 678 15.68 15.48 -18.48
N LEU A 679 14.88 15.98 -17.54
CA LEU A 679 14.98 15.61 -16.12
C LEU A 679 14.63 14.13 -15.91
N TYR A 680 13.63 13.63 -16.63
CA TYR A 680 13.24 12.23 -16.60
C TYR A 680 14.40 11.33 -17.07
N ALA A 681 14.96 11.62 -18.25
CA ALA A 681 16.08 10.87 -18.81
C ALA A 681 17.32 10.93 -17.92
N ALA A 682 17.67 12.10 -17.38
CA ALA A 682 18.79 12.24 -16.45
C ALA A 682 18.62 11.38 -15.18
N SER A 683 17.40 11.29 -14.64
CA SER A 683 17.10 10.44 -13.48
C SER A 683 17.20 8.95 -13.83
N VAL A 684 16.59 8.54 -14.96
CA VAL A 684 16.62 7.15 -15.44
C VAL A 684 18.05 6.70 -15.71
N VAL A 685 18.82 7.43 -16.52
CA VAL A 685 20.22 7.09 -16.83
C VAL A 685 21.08 7.07 -15.58
N LYS A 686 20.89 8.02 -14.64
CA LYS A 686 21.60 8.00 -13.36
C LYS A 686 21.38 6.70 -12.58
N ARG A 687 20.16 6.13 -12.60
CA ARG A 687 19.85 4.86 -11.96
C ARG A 687 20.40 3.68 -12.77
N LEU A 688 20.25 3.70 -14.09
CA LEU A 688 20.76 2.67 -15.00
C LEU A 688 22.30 2.58 -15.04
N MET A 689 23.04 3.59 -14.59
CA MET A 689 24.51 3.54 -14.52
C MET A 689 25.05 2.95 -13.20
N ARG A 690 24.19 2.58 -12.24
CA ARG A 690 24.60 1.99 -10.94
C ARG A 690 25.05 0.53 -11.09
N PRO A 691 25.93 0.01 -10.23
CA PRO A 691 26.34 -1.40 -10.28
C PRO A 691 25.14 -2.33 -10.14
N GLN A 692 24.29 -2.08 -9.15
CA GLN A 692 23.06 -2.81 -8.89
C GLN A 692 21.84 -1.91 -9.16
N VAL A 693 20.87 -2.42 -9.90
CA VAL A 693 19.68 -1.66 -10.32
C VAL A 693 18.41 -2.41 -9.92
N SER A 694 17.38 -1.67 -9.51
CA SER A 694 16.07 -2.25 -9.21
C SER A 694 15.44 -2.81 -10.49
N PRO A 695 14.78 -3.98 -10.44
CA PRO A 695 14.14 -4.59 -11.61
C PRO A 695 12.98 -3.74 -12.16
N GLU A 696 12.35 -2.94 -11.30
CA GLU A 696 11.34 -1.94 -11.67
C GLU A 696 11.80 -0.55 -11.18
N ILE A 697 11.77 0.46 -12.05
CA ILE A 697 12.07 1.85 -11.72
C ILE A 697 10.83 2.69 -12.00
N TRP A 698 10.22 3.23 -10.96
CA TRP A 698 9.10 4.16 -11.09
C TRP A 698 9.65 5.58 -11.26
N GLU A 699 9.25 6.28 -12.31
CA GLU A 699 9.73 7.63 -12.63
C GLU A 699 8.68 8.41 -13.44
N GLY A 700 8.72 9.74 -13.38
CA GLY A 700 7.73 10.61 -14.03
C GLY A 700 6.64 11.10 -13.08
N GLY A 701 5.81 12.03 -13.56
CA GLY A 701 4.75 12.66 -12.78
C GLY A 701 3.79 11.63 -12.18
N MET A 702 3.54 11.73 -10.87
CA MET A 702 2.66 10.84 -10.08
C MET A 702 3.10 9.37 -9.95
N ALA A 703 4.17 8.91 -10.62
CA ALA A 703 4.56 7.49 -10.63
C ALA A 703 4.78 6.91 -9.22
N HIS A 704 5.45 7.65 -8.33
CA HIS A 704 5.71 7.21 -6.95
C HIS A 704 4.44 7.15 -6.09
N TYR A 705 3.50 8.08 -6.26
CA TYR A 705 2.23 8.07 -5.54
C TYR A 705 1.34 6.92 -6.01
N LEU A 706 1.25 6.74 -7.33
CA LEU A 706 0.48 5.66 -7.94
C LEU A 706 1.03 4.28 -7.55
N ARG A 707 2.36 4.13 -7.41
CA ARG A 707 2.96 2.90 -6.88
C ARG A 707 2.40 2.52 -5.51
N VAL A 708 2.28 3.49 -4.61
CA VAL A 708 1.76 3.28 -3.24
C VAL A 708 0.28 2.96 -3.30
N LEU A 709 -0.49 3.68 -4.11
CA LEU A 709 -1.93 3.43 -4.29
C LEU A 709 -2.19 2.02 -4.82
N ILE A 710 -1.47 1.59 -5.87
CA ILE A 710 -1.57 0.24 -6.43
C ILE A 710 -1.20 -0.84 -5.40
N ALA A 711 -0.23 -0.57 -4.53
CA ALA A 711 0.24 -1.55 -3.54
C ALA A 711 -0.71 -1.72 -2.34
N ILE A 712 -1.55 -0.73 -2.05
CA ILE A 712 -2.32 -0.66 -0.80
C ILE A 712 -3.83 -0.76 -1.05
N LEU A 713 -4.33 -0.21 -2.16
CA LEU A 713 -5.76 -0.18 -2.42
C LEU A 713 -6.26 -1.47 -3.06
N PRO A 714 -7.36 -2.05 -2.56
CA PRO A 714 -8.13 -3.05 -3.29
C PRO A 714 -8.54 -2.53 -4.67
N LEU A 715 -8.64 -3.42 -5.65
CA LEU A 715 -8.97 -3.08 -7.04
C LEU A 715 -10.26 -2.25 -7.16
N GLN A 716 -11.28 -2.54 -6.34
CA GLN A 716 -12.56 -1.82 -6.28
C GLN A 716 -12.41 -0.34 -5.88
N LEU A 717 -11.40 0.00 -5.07
CA LEU A 717 -11.13 1.38 -4.67
C LEU A 717 -10.31 2.11 -5.74
N LEU A 718 -9.37 1.42 -6.38
CA LEU A 718 -8.62 1.95 -7.53
C LEU A 718 -9.55 2.32 -8.70
N THR A 719 -10.56 1.49 -8.99
CA THR A 719 -11.54 1.77 -10.05
C THR A 719 -12.43 2.97 -9.70
N ARG A 720 -12.90 3.09 -8.45
CA ARG A 720 -13.67 4.26 -7.99
C ARG A 720 -12.90 5.58 -8.09
N VAL A 721 -11.59 5.59 -7.79
CA VAL A 721 -10.75 6.79 -7.97
C VAL A 721 -10.69 7.18 -9.46
N GLY A 722 -10.53 6.22 -10.37
CA GLY A 722 -10.52 6.47 -11.82
C GLY A 722 -11.86 6.98 -12.36
N VAL A 723 -12.99 6.46 -11.85
CA VAL A 723 -14.35 6.89 -12.22
C VAL A 723 -14.69 8.27 -11.64
N GLY A 724 -14.23 8.56 -10.41
CA GLY A 724 -14.41 9.84 -9.73
C GLY A 724 -13.64 11.00 -10.35
N GLU A 725 -12.38 10.79 -10.77
CA GLU A 725 -11.59 11.81 -11.50
C GLU A 725 -12.16 12.11 -12.89
N ALA A 726 -12.74 11.12 -13.58
CA ALA A 726 -13.36 11.31 -14.89
C ALA A 726 -14.76 11.95 -14.84
N GLY A 727 -15.29 12.24 -13.64
CA GLY A 727 -16.60 12.89 -13.47
C GLY A 727 -17.80 12.03 -13.86
N MET A 728 -17.62 10.71 -14.03
CA MET A 728 -18.68 9.80 -14.50
C MET A 728 -19.80 9.58 -13.47
N GLU A 729 -19.51 9.69 -12.16
CA GLU A 729 -20.52 9.58 -11.09
C GLU A 729 -21.55 10.72 -11.07
N LYS A 730 -21.18 11.93 -11.52
CA LYS A 730 -22.05 13.12 -11.43
C LYS A 730 -23.05 13.27 -12.58
N ARG A 731 -23.00 12.43 -13.61
CA ARG A 731 -23.77 12.59 -14.85
C ARG A 731 -24.41 11.31 -15.40
N GLY A 732 -24.62 10.29 -14.56
CA GLY A 732 -25.45 9.14 -14.93
C GLY A 732 -26.86 9.52 -15.44
N GLY A 733 -27.36 10.70 -15.11
CA GLY A 733 -28.61 11.26 -15.65
C GLY A 733 -28.55 11.75 -17.11
N VAL A 734 -27.38 12.00 -17.69
CA VAL A 734 -27.22 12.50 -19.08
C VAL A 734 -27.05 11.35 -20.08
N VAL A 735 -26.53 10.20 -19.64
CA VAL A 735 -26.43 9.00 -20.51
C VAL A 735 -27.75 8.22 -20.54
N ASN A 736 -28.54 8.29 -19.45
CA ASN A 736 -29.87 7.67 -19.38
C ASN A 736 -30.97 8.43 -20.13
N SER A 737 -30.73 9.64 -20.65
CA SER A 737 -31.75 10.40 -21.39
C SER A 737 -32.01 9.89 -22.81
N ASN A 738 -31.24 8.90 -23.28
CA ASN A 738 -31.43 8.24 -24.57
C ASN A 738 -32.17 6.88 -24.48
N LYS A 739 -32.81 6.56 -23.35
CA LYS A 739 -33.84 5.51 -23.36
C LYS A 739 -35.04 6.02 -24.16
N PRO A 740 -35.51 5.28 -25.20
CA PRO A 740 -36.78 5.60 -25.82
C PRO A 740 -37.86 5.57 -24.74
N ARG A 741 -38.75 6.57 -24.72
CA ARG A 741 -39.98 6.46 -23.94
C ARG A 741 -40.81 5.31 -24.51
N GLU A 742 -41.65 4.70 -23.68
CA GLU A 742 -42.54 3.58 -24.07
C GLU A 742 -43.51 3.91 -25.23
N ASP A 743 -43.51 5.15 -25.73
CA ASP A 743 -44.30 5.60 -26.88
C ASP A 743 -43.52 5.69 -28.21
N GLY A 744 -42.22 5.36 -28.23
CA GLY A 744 -41.40 5.39 -29.46
C GLY A 744 -40.95 6.78 -29.92
N SER A 745 -41.15 7.84 -29.12
CA SER A 745 -40.69 9.19 -29.46
C SER A 745 -39.26 9.49 -28.95
N ILE A 746 -38.42 10.08 -29.81
CA ILE A 746 -37.06 10.54 -29.46
C ILE A 746 -37.15 11.95 -28.83
N PRO A 747 -36.46 12.25 -27.71
CA PRO A 747 -36.49 13.60 -27.15
C PRO A 747 -35.71 14.60 -28.03
N GLN A 748 -36.34 15.73 -28.37
CA GLN A 748 -35.63 16.86 -28.98
C GLN A 748 -34.64 17.48 -27.98
N ALA A 749 -33.41 17.73 -28.43
CA ALA A 749 -32.37 18.40 -27.65
C ALA A 749 -32.77 19.86 -27.30
N PRO A 750 -32.42 20.39 -26.10
CA PRO A 750 -32.70 21.77 -25.77
C PRO A 750 -31.75 22.74 -26.52
N ASN A 751 -32.36 23.68 -27.24
CA ASN A 751 -31.72 24.78 -27.95
C ASN A 751 -30.83 25.63 -27.04
N LEU A 752 -29.52 25.64 -27.28
CA LEU A 752 -28.62 26.71 -26.81
C LEU A 752 -28.47 27.73 -27.93
N VAL A 753 -29.08 28.89 -27.72
CA VAL A 753 -29.06 30.05 -28.60
C VAL A 753 -27.64 30.57 -28.75
N LEU A 754 -27.06 30.45 -29.95
CA LEU A 754 -25.95 31.27 -30.41
C LEU A 754 -26.45 32.11 -31.59
N THR A 755 -26.58 33.41 -31.34
CA THR A 755 -26.94 34.41 -32.35
C THR A 755 -25.78 34.74 -33.27
N GLN A 756 -26.13 34.85 -34.56
CA GLN A 756 -25.49 35.54 -35.68
C GLN A 756 -24.49 34.76 -36.56
N GLY A 757 -24.98 34.38 -37.75
CA GLY A 757 -24.50 35.02 -38.98
C GLY A 757 -24.11 34.14 -40.16
N ARG A 758 -25.06 33.95 -41.09
CA ARG A 758 -24.93 33.70 -42.55
C ARG A 758 -24.55 32.30 -43.07
N SER A 759 -25.60 31.57 -43.47
CA SER A 759 -25.92 31.07 -44.83
C SER A 759 -24.79 30.56 -45.72
N LEU A 760 -24.86 29.28 -46.08
CA LEU A 760 -24.91 28.79 -47.47
C LEU A 760 -25.63 27.42 -47.52
N THR A 761 -26.37 27.22 -48.61
CA THR A 761 -27.46 26.27 -48.89
C THR A 761 -27.05 24.81 -49.19
N PRO A 762 -28.00 23.84 -49.16
CA PRO A 762 -27.76 22.40 -49.29
C PRO A 762 -28.00 21.86 -50.71
N VAL A 763 -27.54 20.62 -50.97
CA VAL A 763 -27.95 19.80 -52.13
C VAL A 763 -28.38 18.41 -51.65
N GLU A 764 -29.57 18.02 -52.08
CA GLU A 764 -30.32 16.78 -51.84
C GLU A 764 -29.88 15.58 -52.72
N TYR A 765 -30.57 14.45 -52.45
CA TYR A 765 -30.91 13.29 -53.30
C TYR A 765 -30.19 11.98 -52.91
N ALA A 766 -30.83 10.80 -52.86
CA ALA A 766 -32.22 10.40 -53.12
C ALA A 766 -32.51 9.05 -52.44
N SER A 767 -33.80 8.84 -52.19
CA SER A 767 -34.52 7.61 -51.84
C SER A 767 -34.49 6.51 -52.90
N ASN A 768 -34.72 5.24 -52.50
CA ASN A 768 -35.64 4.33 -53.20
C ASN A 768 -36.04 3.11 -52.34
N GLU A 769 -37.35 2.88 -52.29
CA GLU A 769 -38.13 1.73 -51.81
C GLU A 769 -38.89 1.14 -53.05
N PRO A 770 -39.85 0.18 -52.97
CA PRO A 770 -39.95 -1.13 -52.31
C PRO A 770 -40.61 -2.22 -53.23
N SER A 771 -40.87 -3.45 -52.74
CA SER A 771 -41.94 -4.40 -53.21
C SER A 771 -41.99 -5.63 -52.28
N SER A 772 -43.06 -5.92 -51.51
CA SER A 772 -44.41 -6.48 -51.81
C SER A 772 -44.38 -8.01 -52.13
N VAL A 773 -45.25 -8.94 -51.66
CA VAL A 773 -46.47 -8.99 -50.81
C VAL A 773 -46.80 -10.47 -50.47
N SER A 774 -47.50 -10.70 -49.34
CA SER A 774 -48.40 -11.83 -48.96
C SER A 774 -47.84 -13.10 -48.29
N GLY A 775 -48.44 -13.68 -47.24
CA GLY A 775 -49.64 -13.37 -46.45
C GLY A 775 -49.94 -14.53 -45.46
N VAL A 776 -50.91 -14.32 -44.56
CA VAL A 776 -51.56 -15.24 -43.59
C VAL A 776 -51.20 -15.05 -42.10
N ALA A 777 -52.24 -15.17 -41.28
CA ALA A 777 -52.58 -14.49 -40.03
C ALA A 777 -52.10 -15.23 -38.73
N PRO A 778 -52.40 -14.72 -37.51
CA PRO A 778 -51.49 -14.76 -36.37
C PRO A 778 -51.68 -15.96 -35.42
N GLU A 779 -50.57 -16.46 -34.89
CA GLU A 779 -50.54 -17.21 -33.63
C GLU A 779 -49.69 -16.41 -32.62
N GLU A 780 -50.32 -16.02 -31.52
CA GLU A 780 -49.65 -15.53 -30.32
C GLU A 780 -48.81 -16.65 -29.71
N ALA A 781 -47.50 -16.61 -29.95
CA ALA A 781 -46.52 -17.36 -29.17
C ALA A 781 -45.73 -16.37 -28.30
N SER A 782 -46.05 -16.39 -27.01
CA SER A 782 -45.21 -15.88 -25.95
C SER A 782 -43.87 -16.61 -25.95
N SER A 783 -42.77 -15.92 -26.27
CA SER A 783 -41.43 -16.37 -25.85
C SER A 783 -40.48 -15.19 -25.76
N THR A 784 -40.37 -14.63 -24.56
CA THR A 784 -39.14 -14.00 -24.07
C THR A 784 -38.01 -15.04 -24.08
N PRO A 785 -36.76 -14.69 -24.47
CA PRO A 785 -35.63 -15.58 -24.24
C PRO A 785 -35.30 -15.57 -22.75
N SER A 786 -35.50 -16.70 -22.09
CA SER A 786 -35.08 -16.96 -20.73
C SER A 786 -33.55 -17.02 -20.64
N ASN A 787 -32.99 -16.32 -19.65
CA ASN A 787 -31.64 -16.55 -19.16
C ASN A 787 -31.58 -17.92 -18.47
N ALA A 788 -30.53 -18.68 -18.80
CA ALA A 788 -30.12 -19.97 -18.20
C ALA A 788 -31.18 -21.09 -18.24
N SER A 789 -31.10 -21.95 -19.26
CA SER A 789 -31.64 -23.31 -19.14
C SER A 789 -30.87 -24.07 -18.04
N CYS A 790 -31.46 -24.29 -16.84
CA CYS A 790 -30.97 -25.35 -15.95
C CYS A 790 -30.99 -26.64 -16.79
N LEU A 791 -29.92 -27.43 -16.68
CA LEU A 791 -29.85 -28.78 -17.23
C LEU A 791 -31.10 -29.54 -16.75
N ASN A 792 -31.93 -30.02 -17.68
CA ASN A 792 -33.06 -30.90 -17.35
C ASN A 792 -32.46 -32.25 -16.90
N PHE A 793 -32.21 -32.40 -15.61
CA PHE A 793 -31.80 -33.67 -15.01
C PHE A 793 -33.00 -34.62 -14.92
N PRO A 794 -32.85 -35.93 -15.20
CA PRO A 794 -33.94 -36.90 -15.06
C PRO A 794 -34.39 -37.03 -13.59
N SER A 795 -35.70 -37.21 -13.43
CA SER A 795 -36.48 -37.24 -12.19
C SER A 795 -35.99 -38.18 -11.08
N ASP A 796 -36.16 -37.72 -9.84
CA ASP A 796 -36.32 -38.44 -8.57
C ASP A 796 -35.11 -39.12 -7.91
N GLN A 797 -34.05 -39.55 -8.63
CA GLN A 797 -32.95 -40.30 -7.98
C GLN A 797 -31.73 -39.45 -7.56
N GLU A 798 -31.42 -38.35 -8.25
CA GLU A 798 -30.21 -37.54 -7.99
C GLU A 798 -30.36 -36.54 -6.83
N GLU A 799 -31.59 -36.23 -6.42
CA GLU A 799 -31.88 -35.24 -5.37
C GLU A 799 -31.69 -35.77 -3.95
N TYR A 800 -31.95 -37.07 -3.75
CA TYR A 800 -31.64 -37.76 -2.50
C TYR A 800 -30.12 -37.92 -2.28
N LEU A 801 -29.34 -37.88 -3.37
CA LEU A 801 -27.91 -38.10 -3.33
C LEU A 801 -27.16 -37.00 -2.57
N PHE A 802 -27.59 -35.73 -2.64
CA PHE A 802 -26.96 -34.66 -1.84
C PHE A 802 -27.11 -34.92 -0.34
N PHE A 803 -28.28 -35.40 0.09
CA PHE A 803 -28.55 -35.72 1.49
C PHE A 803 -27.64 -36.81 2.02
N ASP A 804 -27.14 -37.68 1.13
CA ASP A 804 -26.26 -38.78 1.49
C ASP A 804 -24.77 -38.38 1.42
N ILE A 805 -24.41 -37.19 0.92
CA ILE A 805 -23.00 -36.77 0.69
C ILE A 805 -22.57 -35.65 1.65
N ALA A 806 -23.43 -34.67 1.93
CA ALA A 806 -22.98 -33.45 2.63
C ALA A 806 -23.75 -33.16 3.92
N GLN A 807 -24.93 -33.74 4.10
CA GLN A 807 -25.81 -33.40 5.23
C GLN A 807 -25.29 -33.94 6.58
N ASP A 808 -24.76 -35.16 6.60
CA ASP A 808 -24.23 -35.78 7.82
C ASP A 808 -22.98 -35.03 8.36
N ALA A 809 -22.20 -34.45 7.45
CA ALA A 809 -21.04 -33.62 7.76
C ALA A 809 -21.40 -32.21 8.27
N ASN A 810 -22.36 -31.57 7.60
CA ASN A 810 -22.75 -30.18 7.85
C ASN A 810 -24.28 -30.03 7.71
N PRO A 811 -25.04 -30.24 8.80
CA PRO A 811 -26.50 -30.27 8.77
C PRO A 811 -27.09 -28.86 8.67
N ILE A 812 -26.95 -28.22 7.51
CA ILE A 812 -27.41 -26.85 7.25
C ILE A 812 -28.94 -26.70 7.12
N PHE A 813 -29.68 -27.82 7.19
CA PHE A 813 -31.14 -27.89 7.27
C PHE A 813 -31.64 -29.27 7.74
N SER A 814 -32.91 -29.31 8.17
CA SER A 814 -33.64 -30.56 8.43
C SER A 814 -34.05 -31.24 7.12
N LYS A 815 -33.76 -32.54 6.99
CA LYS A 815 -34.08 -33.36 5.80
C LYS A 815 -35.57 -33.39 5.52
N GLU A 816 -36.36 -33.69 6.55
CA GLU A 816 -37.83 -33.78 6.43
C GLU A 816 -38.45 -32.46 6.00
N ARG A 817 -38.00 -31.35 6.59
CA ARG A 817 -38.52 -30.01 6.29
C ARG A 817 -38.12 -29.54 4.91
N PHE A 818 -36.88 -29.78 4.50
CA PHE A 818 -36.45 -29.47 3.13
C PHE A 818 -37.25 -30.29 2.11
N LEU A 819 -37.39 -31.60 2.29
CA LEU A 819 -38.15 -32.46 1.37
C LEU A 819 -39.61 -32.04 1.26
N HIS A 820 -40.24 -31.63 2.37
CA HIS A 820 -41.58 -31.06 2.34
C HIS A 820 -41.63 -29.76 1.52
N ARG A 821 -40.74 -28.79 1.82
CA ARG A 821 -40.66 -27.51 1.07
C ARG A 821 -40.37 -27.74 -0.41
N TYR A 822 -39.50 -28.69 -0.73
CA TYR A 822 -39.15 -29.07 -2.09
C TYR A 822 -40.36 -29.62 -2.86
N ARG A 823 -41.05 -30.63 -2.31
CA ARG A 823 -42.27 -31.21 -2.90
C ARG A 823 -43.38 -30.18 -3.07
N SER A 824 -43.42 -29.16 -2.22
CA SER A 824 -44.34 -28.03 -2.32
C SER A 824 -43.85 -26.88 -3.22
N SER A 825 -42.71 -27.03 -3.93
CA SER A 825 -42.11 -25.98 -4.78
C SER A 825 -41.80 -24.66 -4.04
N LEU A 826 -41.48 -24.73 -2.75
CA LEU A 826 -41.14 -23.60 -1.87
C LEU A 826 -39.63 -23.39 -1.70
N CYS A 827 -38.80 -24.14 -2.42
CA CYS A 827 -37.35 -24.06 -2.40
C CYS A 827 -36.84 -23.26 -3.60
N SER A 828 -35.77 -22.49 -3.41
CA SER A 828 -35.12 -21.78 -4.52
C SER A 828 -34.54 -22.75 -5.56
N GLN A 829 -34.88 -22.55 -6.84
CA GLN A 829 -34.37 -23.35 -7.96
C GLN A 829 -32.84 -23.31 -8.05
N ASP A 830 -32.25 -22.17 -7.72
CA ASP A 830 -30.80 -21.99 -7.69
C ASP A 830 -30.10 -22.85 -6.63
N LEU A 831 -30.72 -23.00 -5.46
CA LEU A 831 -30.20 -23.84 -4.38
C LEU A 831 -30.25 -25.32 -4.81
N ILE A 832 -31.37 -25.74 -5.41
CA ILE A 832 -31.56 -27.10 -5.91
C ILE A 832 -30.54 -27.41 -7.02
N CYS A 833 -30.42 -26.55 -8.05
CA CYS A 833 -29.44 -26.75 -9.12
C CYS A 833 -28.00 -26.78 -8.55
N THR A 834 -27.67 -25.98 -7.52
CA THR A 834 -26.35 -26.01 -6.86
C THR A 834 -26.09 -27.33 -6.13
N MET A 835 -27.07 -27.82 -5.34
CA MET A 835 -26.97 -29.09 -4.62
C MET A 835 -26.78 -30.27 -5.58
N ALA A 836 -27.55 -30.31 -6.67
CA ALA A 836 -27.47 -31.37 -7.68
C ALA A 836 -26.10 -31.38 -8.39
N VAL A 837 -25.59 -30.22 -8.81
CA VAL A 837 -24.27 -30.12 -9.48
C VAL A 837 -23.15 -30.58 -8.56
N ILE A 838 -23.16 -30.20 -7.28
CA ILE A 838 -22.16 -30.64 -6.31
C ILE A 838 -22.24 -32.16 -6.09
N ALA A 839 -23.44 -32.72 -5.91
CA ALA A 839 -23.63 -34.16 -5.72
C ALA A 839 -23.15 -34.96 -6.95
N ALA A 840 -23.50 -34.53 -8.15
CA ALA A 840 -23.06 -35.16 -9.41
C ALA A 840 -21.53 -35.13 -9.57
N LYS A 841 -20.87 -34.02 -9.17
CA LYS A 841 -19.41 -33.89 -9.21
C LYS A 841 -18.71 -34.81 -8.22
N LEU A 842 -19.19 -34.90 -6.99
CA LEU A 842 -18.57 -35.72 -5.95
C LEU A 842 -18.75 -37.23 -6.20
N THR A 843 -19.87 -37.64 -6.78
CA THR A 843 -20.14 -39.06 -7.12
C THR A 843 -19.60 -39.51 -8.48
N GLN A 844 -19.05 -38.58 -9.28
CA GLN A 844 -18.56 -38.82 -10.64
C GLN A 844 -19.61 -39.39 -11.61
N PHE A 845 -20.90 -39.24 -11.27
CA PHE A 845 -22.03 -39.82 -11.99
C PHE A 845 -22.41 -38.96 -13.20
N SER A 846 -21.73 -39.14 -14.34
CA SER A 846 -22.19 -38.60 -15.63
C SER A 846 -21.46 -39.20 -16.84
N SER A 847 -22.14 -39.23 -17.99
CA SER A 847 -21.53 -39.54 -19.30
C SER A 847 -20.49 -38.46 -19.69
N THR A 848 -19.55 -38.76 -20.60
CA THR A 848 -18.49 -37.82 -21.01
C THR A 848 -19.01 -36.49 -21.57
N ASN A 849 -20.16 -36.48 -22.25
CA ASN A 849 -20.79 -35.24 -22.74
C ASN A 849 -21.47 -34.43 -21.62
N ASP A 850 -21.98 -35.10 -20.59
CA ASP A 850 -22.58 -34.43 -19.43
C ASP A 850 -21.51 -33.82 -18.51
N ARG A 851 -20.29 -34.38 -18.47
CA ARG A 851 -19.17 -33.85 -17.66
C ARG A 851 -18.79 -32.43 -18.06
N LEU A 852 -18.66 -32.16 -19.36
CA LEU A 852 -18.31 -30.83 -19.90
C LEU A 852 -19.38 -29.79 -19.58
N ARG A 853 -20.66 -30.19 -19.61
CA ARG A 853 -21.79 -29.32 -19.23
C ARG A 853 -21.81 -29.05 -17.72
N LEU A 854 -21.52 -30.07 -16.91
CA LEU A 854 -21.39 -29.94 -15.46
C LEU A 854 -20.19 -29.07 -15.05
N ASP A 855 -19.05 -29.18 -15.73
CA ASP A 855 -17.88 -28.30 -15.51
C ASP A 855 -18.22 -26.85 -15.84
N ALA A 856 -18.80 -26.58 -17.01
CA ALA A 856 -19.22 -25.24 -17.40
C ALA A 856 -20.29 -24.65 -16.46
N GLY A 857 -21.22 -25.47 -15.97
CA GLY A 857 -22.23 -25.07 -14.99
C GLY A 857 -21.61 -24.74 -13.63
N LEU A 858 -20.68 -25.57 -13.14
CA LEU A 858 -19.96 -25.32 -11.89
C LEU A 858 -19.05 -24.09 -11.99
N ASP A 859 -18.34 -23.92 -13.11
CA ASP A 859 -17.52 -22.73 -13.38
C ASP A 859 -18.39 -21.49 -13.41
N SER A 860 -19.59 -21.54 -13.99
CA SER A 860 -20.58 -20.45 -13.92
C SER A 860 -20.99 -20.15 -12.48
N LEU A 861 -21.31 -21.18 -11.67
CA LEU A 861 -21.69 -21.02 -10.25
C LEU A 861 -20.54 -20.47 -9.38
N LEU A 862 -19.29 -20.86 -9.64
CA LEU A 862 -18.12 -20.42 -8.89
C LEU A 862 -17.60 -19.05 -9.37
N SER A 863 -17.67 -18.77 -10.68
CA SER A 863 -17.25 -17.50 -11.29
C SER A 863 -18.27 -16.38 -11.12
N SER A 864 -19.53 -16.75 -10.87
CA SER A 864 -20.58 -15.85 -10.43
C SER A 864 -20.09 -14.97 -9.27
N SER A 865 -19.79 -13.72 -9.60
CA SER A 865 -19.63 -12.62 -8.64
C SER A 865 -20.97 -12.23 -7.99
N LEU A 866 -22.07 -12.90 -8.36
CA LEU A 866 -23.43 -12.58 -7.97
C LEU A 866 -23.72 -12.83 -6.48
N LEU A 867 -22.80 -13.34 -5.68
CA LEU A 867 -22.99 -13.29 -4.22
C LEU A 867 -23.15 -11.86 -3.69
N GLU A 868 -22.62 -10.85 -4.38
CA GLU A 868 -22.81 -9.44 -4.03
C GLU A 868 -24.00 -8.80 -4.76
N ASP A 869 -24.34 -9.26 -5.97
CA ASP A 869 -25.42 -8.69 -6.81
C ASP A 869 -26.80 -9.35 -6.56
N ASP A 870 -26.88 -10.66 -6.26
CA ASP A 870 -28.12 -11.38 -5.92
C ASP A 870 -28.58 -11.11 -4.47
N LEU A 871 -27.71 -10.49 -3.66
CA LEU A 871 -27.96 -10.16 -2.24
C LEU A 871 -28.10 -8.66 -1.99
N VAL A 872 -28.39 -7.86 -3.04
CA VAL A 872 -28.70 -6.42 -2.94
C VAL A 872 -30.08 -6.25 -2.27
N GLY A 873 -30.11 -6.36 -0.95
CA GLY A 873 -31.26 -6.17 -0.09
C GLY A 873 -30.86 -6.21 1.39
N ASN A 874 -31.69 -5.66 2.28
CA ASN A 874 -31.37 -5.52 3.71
C ASN A 874 -31.25 -6.86 4.47
N ALA A 875 -31.66 -8.00 3.90
CA ALA A 875 -31.47 -9.35 4.46
C ALA A 875 -31.54 -10.44 3.36
N PRO A 876 -30.52 -11.31 3.19
CA PRO A 876 -30.57 -12.42 2.25
C PRO A 876 -31.53 -13.52 2.72
N SER A 877 -32.15 -14.23 1.78
CA SER A 877 -33.01 -15.37 2.14
C SER A 877 -32.20 -16.55 2.66
N LEU A 878 -32.84 -17.40 3.46
CA LEU A 878 -32.23 -18.61 4.02
C LEU A 878 -31.65 -19.52 2.92
N ASP A 879 -32.35 -19.66 1.78
CA ASP A 879 -31.89 -20.51 0.68
C ASP A 879 -30.73 -19.89 -0.10
N GLN A 880 -30.67 -18.55 -0.21
CA GLN A 880 -29.52 -17.85 -0.79
C GLN A 880 -28.26 -18.02 0.06
N PHE A 881 -28.39 -17.92 1.39
CA PHE A 881 -27.25 -18.11 2.30
C PHE A 881 -26.77 -19.57 2.31
N ARG A 882 -27.68 -20.55 2.21
CA ARG A 882 -27.32 -21.97 2.02
C ARG A 882 -26.50 -22.20 0.78
N LYS A 883 -26.93 -21.65 -0.37
CA LYS A 883 -26.18 -21.70 -1.63
C LYS A 883 -24.78 -21.13 -1.44
N ALA A 884 -24.66 -19.97 -0.78
CA ALA A 884 -23.37 -19.33 -0.49
C ALA A 884 -22.44 -20.22 0.35
N TYR A 885 -22.98 -20.82 1.42
CA TYR A 885 -22.24 -21.73 2.28
C TYR A 885 -21.79 -23.00 1.53
N LEU A 886 -22.68 -23.63 0.75
CA LEU A 886 -22.36 -24.85 -0.01
C LEU A 886 -21.25 -24.63 -1.02
N LEU A 887 -21.27 -23.51 -1.73
CA LEU A 887 -20.19 -23.14 -2.64
C LEU A 887 -18.87 -22.90 -1.89
N ALA A 888 -18.92 -22.27 -0.70
CA ALA A 888 -17.72 -22.08 0.13
C ALA A 888 -17.15 -23.41 0.65
N PHE A 889 -18.00 -24.31 1.12
CA PHE A 889 -17.63 -25.65 1.58
C PHE A 889 -17.02 -26.48 0.44
N TYR A 890 -17.66 -26.49 -0.73
CA TYR A 890 -17.17 -27.23 -1.89
C TYR A 890 -15.83 -26.66 -2.41
N GLU A 891 -15.74 -25.34 -2.58
CA GLU A 891 -14.52 -24.69 -3.08
C GLU A 891 -13.34 -24.87 -2.12
N PHE A 892 -13.57 -24.86 -0.81
CA PHE A 892 -12.53 -25.13 0.19
C PHE A 892 -11.91 -26.52 0.04
N HIS A 893 -12.73 -27.55 -0.16
CA HIS A 893 -12.28 -28.93 -0.23
C HIS A 893 -11.84 -29.39 -1.63
N GLN A 894 -12.37 -28.78 -2.69
CA GLN A 894 -12.03 -29.15 -4.08
C GLN A 894 -11.00 -28.21 -4.71
N PHE A 895 -10.94 -26.95 -4.30
CA PHE A 895 -10.01 -25.94 -4.80
C PHE A 895 -9.27 -25.22 -3.66
N PRO A 896 -8.52 -25.98 -2.81
CA PRO A 896 -7.87 -25.41 -1.64
C PRO A 896 -6.86 -24.33 -2.05
N GLY A 897 -6.97 -23.15 -1.43
CA GLY A 897 -6.11 -22.01 -1.71
C GLY A 897 -6.78 -20.66 -1.45
N HIS A 898 -6.09 -19.58 -1.86
CA HIS A 898 -6.46 -18.21 -1.48
C HIS A 898 -7.91 -17.83 -1.83
N GLN A 899 -8.42 -18.27 -2.98
CA GLN A 899 -9.80 -17.95 -3.41
C GLN A 899 -10.85 -18.55 -2.47
N SER A 900 -10.69 -19.82 -2.08
CA SER A 900 -11.59 -20.47 -1.13
C SER A 900 -11.61 -19.77 0.23
N TRP A 901 -10.45 -19.33 0.74
CA TRP A 901 -10.37 -18.58 2.00
C TRP A 901 -11.05 -17.21 1.89
N LEU A 902 -10.95 -16.53 0.75
CA LEU A 902 -11.68 -15.29 0.49
C LEU A 902 -13.18 -15.52 0.45
N ARG A 903 -13.66 -16.64 -0.11
CA ARG A 903 -15.08 -17.00 -0.13
C ARG A 903 -15.61 -17.29 1.28
N ILE A 904 -14.90 -18.10 2.08
CA ILE A 904 -15.26 -18.33 3.50
C ILE A 904 -15.33 -16.99 4.24
N GLY A 905 -14.36 -16.10 4.02
CA GLY A 905 -14.37 -14.79 4.65
C GLY A 905 -15.51 -13.88 4.21
N ARG A 906 -15.96 -13.98 2.95
CA ARG A 906 -17.16 -13.27 2.47
C ARG A 906 -18.42 -13.78 3.16
N VAL A 907 -18.61 -15.10 3.23
CA VAL A 907 -19.77 -15.71 3.90
C VAL A 907 -19.76 -15.39 5.40
N THR A 908 -18.58 -15.37 6.05
CA THR A 908 -18.43 -15.01 7.47
C THR A 908 -18.81 -13.55 7.74
N ARG A 909 -18.32 -12.60 6.92
CA ARG A 909 -18.72 -11.18 7.05
C ARG A 909 -20.21 -11.00 6.81
N MET A 910 -20.79 -11.77 5.89
CA MET A 910 -22.23 -11.76 5.65
C MET A 910 -22.99 -12.26 6.88
N ALA A 911 -22.56 -13.36 7.51
CA ALA A 911 -23.18 -13.85 8.75
C ALA A 911 -23.21 -12.78 9.85
N TYR A 912 -22.10 -12.06 10.05
CA TYR A 912 -22.05 -10.92 10.99
C TYR A 912 -22.95 -9.75 10.59
N HIS A 913 -23.06 -9.47 9.29
CA HIS A 913 -23.92 -8.40 8.79
C HIS A 913 -25.41 -8.70 9.08
N ILE A 914 -25.82 -9.95 8.87
CA ILE A 914 -27.16 -10.46 9.15
C ILE A 914 -27.43 -10.51 10.67
N GLY A 915 -26.38 -10.69 11.49
CA GLY A 915 -26.48 -10.84 12.93
C GLY A 915 -26.58 -12.30 13.39
N LEU A 916 -26.09 -13.25 12.60
CA LEU A 916 -26.13 -14.69 12.94
C LEU A 916 -25.30 -15.05 14.18
N ASP A 917 -24.38 -14.18 14.59
CA ASP A 917 -23.58 -14.28 15.81
C ASP A 917 -24.41 -14.04 17.08
N ARG A 918 -25.61 -13.44 16.96
CA ARG A 918 -26.49 -13.02 18.06
C ARG A 918 -27.95 -13.41 17.81
N LEU A 919 -28.17 -14.61 17.25
CA LEU A 919 -29.49 -15.11 16.87
C LEU A 919 -30.51 -15.09 18.01
N ASP A 920 -30.08 -15.38 19.24
CA ASP A 920 -31.00 -15.44 20.39
C ASP A 920 -31.58 -14.06 20.74
N HIS A 921 -30.92 -12.98 20.35
CA HIS A 921 -31.38 -11.60 20.58
C HIS A 921 -31.81 -10.90 19.30
N ILE A 922 -31.78 -11.59 18.15
CA ILE A 922 -31.90 -10.97 16.83
C ILE A 922 -33.26 -10.29 16.63
N ARG A 923 -34.35 -10.89 17.14
CA ARG A 923 -35.70 -10.31 17.04
C ARG A 923 -35.88 -9.03 17.88
N VAL A 924 -35.12 -8.90 18.95
CA VAL A 924 -35.13 -7.70 19.81
C VAL A 924 -34.32 -6.59 19.15
N LEU A 925 -33.20 -6.95 18.53
CA LEU A 925 -32.28 -6.01 17.89
C LEU A 925 -32.75 -5.55 16.51
N TYR A 926 -33.50 -6.39 15.81
CA TYR A 926 -33.90 -6.21 14.40
C TYR A 926 -35.38 -6.58 14.21
N PRO A 927 -36.29 -5.59 14.16
CA PRO A 927 -37.73 -5.81 14.04
C PRO A 927 -38.15 -6.67 12.84
N GLU A 928 -37.39 -6.66 11.75
CA GLU A 928 -37.62 -7.46 10.55
C GLU A 928 -37.55 -8.98 10.79
N TRP A 929 -36.89 -9.44 11.86
CA TRP A 929 -36.80 -10.86 12.23
C TRP A 929 -38.03 -11.38 12.99
N THR A 930 -38.96 -10.50 13.36
CA THR A 930 -40.21 -10.90 14.05
C THR A 930 -41.13 -11.75 13.18
N THR A 931 -41.01 -11.65 11.85
CA THR A 931 -41.79 -12.41 10.87
C THR A 931 -41.19 -13.79 10.54
N VAL A 932 -39.92 -14.02 10.90
CA VAL A 932 -39.21 -15.29 10.65
C VAL A 932 -39.68 -16.34 11.63
N SER A 933 -40.03 -17.55 11.17
CA SER A 933 -40.55 -18.62 12.05
C SER A 933 -39.47 -19.15 13.01
N ASN A 934 -39.86 -19.69 14.17
CA ASN A 934 -38.91 -20.33 15.09
C ASN A 934 -38.15 -21.50 14.43
N ALA A 935 -38.80 -22.21 13.52
CA ALA A 935 -38.18 -23.29 12.75
C ALA A 935 -37.09 -22.77 11.81
N ASP A 936 -37.29 -21.62 11.16
CA ASP A 936 -36.26 -20.98 10.33
C ASP A 936 -35.10 -20.44 11.16
N ILE A 937 -35.35 -19.94 12.37
CA ILE A 937 -34.28 -19.54 13.30
C ILE A 937 -33.39 -20.74 13.66
N GLN A 938 -33.96 -21.92 13.89
CA GLN A 938 -33.15 -23.13 14.14
C GLN A 938 -32.29 -23.53 12.93
N GLU A 939 -32.80 -23.34 11.71
CA GLU A 939 -32.02 -23.59 10.50
C GLU A 939 -30.90 -22.55 10.30
N TRP A 940 -31.14 -21.27 10.60
CA TRP A 940 -30.10 -20.24 10.66
C TRP A 940 -29.02 -20.53 11.71
N ARG A 941 -29.43 -21.04 12.89
CA ARG A 941 -28.51 -21.45 13.97
C ARG A 941 -27.63 -22.62 13.54
N SER A 942 -28.21 -23.60 12.85
CA SER A 942 -27.45 -24.74 12.30
C SER A 942 -26.40 -24.27 11.27
N LEU A 943 -26.76 -23.33 10.39
CA LEU A 943 -25.84 -22.70 9.43
C LEU A 943 -24.70 -21.93 10.11
N TRP A 944 -25.01 -21.17 11.17
CA TRP A 944 -23.98 -20.46 11.95
C TRP A 944 -22.91 -21.41 12.49
N TRP A 945 -23.32 -22.52 13.10
CA TRP A 945 -22.38 -23.50 13.64
C TRP A 945 -21.61 -24.27 12.55
N CYS A 946 -22.22 -24.52 11.39
CA CYS A 946 -21.51 -25.07 10.23
C CYS A 946 -20.43 -24.09 9.69
N LEU A 947 -20.72 -22.79 9.71
CA LEU A 947 -19.76 -21.75 9.33
C LEU A 947 -18.65 -21.59 10.37
N TYR A 948 -18.96 -21.72 11.65
CA TYR A 948 -17.98 -21.74 12.76
C TYR A 948 -16.95 -22.86 12.60
N ARG A 949 -17.40 -24.06 12.21
CA ARG A 949 -16.53 -25.19 11.87
C ARG A 949 -15.64 -24.86 10.66
N LEU A 950 -16.24 -24.35 9.59
CA LEU A 950 -15.52 -24.05 8.34
C LEU A 950 -14.44 -22.95 8.51
N ASP A 951 -14.72 -21.90 9.29
CA ASP A 951 -13.72 -20.89 9.69
C ASP A 951 -12.54 -21.53 10.45
N THR A 952 -12.86 -22.46 11.35
CA THR A 952 -11.84 -23.19 12.13
C THR A 952 -10.98 -24.09 11.24
N TYR A 953 -11.58 -24.84 10.31
CA TYR A 953 -10.85 -25.70 9.39
C TYR A 953 -9.98 -24.90 8.42
N SER A 954 -10.45 -23.72 7.98
CA SER A 954 -9.65 -22.79 7.18
C SER A 954 -8.37 -22.38 7.92
N ASN A 955 -8.48 -21.97 9.19
CA ASN A 955 -7.32 -21.72 10.05
C ASN A 955 -6.44 -22.96 10.23
N LEU A 956 -7.03 -24.12 10.53
CA LEU A 956 -6.28 -25.36 10.74
C LEU A 956 -5.46 -25.74 9.50
N SER A 957 -5.99 -25.47 8.31
CA SER A 957 -5.32 -25.76 7.04
C SER A 957 -4.17 -24.79 6.74
N ALA A 958 -4.39 -23.49 6.94
CA ALA A 958 -3.58 -22.43 6.35
C ALA A 958 -2.98 -21.48 7.39
N GLY A 959 -3.14 -21.75 8.67
CA GLY A 959 -2.65 -20.92 9.77
C GLY A 959 -3.23 -19.50 9.81
N THR A 960 -4.34 -19.21 9.13
CA THR A 960 -4.93 -17.86 9.02
C THR A 960 -5.64 -17.44 10.31
N PRO A 961 -5.69 -16.16 10.72
CA PRO A 961 -6.49 -15.75 11.88
C PRO A 961 -7.96 -16.23 11.77
N TYR A 962 -8.56 -16.60 12.90
CA TYR A 962 -10.00 -16.85 12.96
C TYR A 962 -10.76 -15.57 12.61
N LEU A 963 -11.75 -15.68 11.74
CA LEU A 963 -12.59 -14.55 11.38
C LEU A 963 -13.75 -14.38 12.34
N ILE A 964 -14.19 -15.48 12.97
CA ILE A 964 -15.17 -15.46 14.04
C ILE A 964 -14.44 -15.26 15.37
N ASP A 965 -14.91 -14.33 16.19
CA ASP A 965 -14.39 -14.09 17.54
C ASP A 965 -15.28 -14.79 18.58
N ASP A 966 -14.70 -15.72 19.34
CA ASP A 966 -15.40 -16.52 20.35
C ASP A 966 -15.95 -15.65 21.50
N SER A 967 -15.40 -14.46 21.74
CA SER A 967 -15.79 -13.58 22.85
C SER A 967 -17.10 -12.81 22.62
N VAL A 968 -17.59 -12.78 21.38
CA VAL A 968 -18.78 -12.01 20.99
C VAL A 968 -19.95 -12.88 20.54
N ILE A 969 -19.80 -14.22 20.59
CA ILE A 969 -20.87 -15.15 20.19
C ILE A 969 -21.97 -15.14 21.24
N ASN A 970 -23.16 -14.74 20.82
CA ASN A 970 -24.38 -14.75 21.64
C ASN A 970 -25.50 -15.55 20.94
N THR A 971 -25.08 -16.66 20.33
CA THR A 971 -25.94 -17.64 19.66
C THR A 971 -25.77 -18.96 20.36
N SER A 972 -26.88 -19.52 20.81
CA SER A 972 -26.97 -20.80 21.49
C SER A 972 -26.60 -21.98 20.60
N PHE A 973 -26.21 -23.08 21.24
CA PHE A 973 -26.08 -24.40 20.60
C PHE A 973 -27.42 -24.89 20.04
N ASN A 974 -27.38 -25.91 19.19
CA ASN A 974 -28.61 -26.45 18.60
C ASN A 974 -29.48 -27.10 19.69
N LEU A 975 -30.74 -26.67 19.78
CA LEU A 975 -31.74 -27.14 20.74
C LEU A 975 -32.60 -28.26 20.14
N GLY A 976 -33.08 -29.19 20.97
CA GLY A 976 -34.08 -30.18 20.58
C GLY A 976 -35.43 -29.53 20.21
N HIS A 977 -36.27 -30.25 19.48
CA HIS A 977 -37.52 -29.73 18.89
C HIS A 977 -38.56 -29.13 19.88
N ASN A 978 -38.41 -29.33 21.19
CA ASN A 978 -39.39 -28.98 22.23
C ASN A 978 -38.98 -27.85 23.20
N GLN A 979 -37.84 -27.17 23.00
CA GLN A 979 -37.38 -26.10 23.89
C GLN A 979 -37.56 -24.69 23.31
N ASP A 980 -37.80 -23.71 24.19
CA ASP A 980 -37.94 -22.30 23.81
C ASP A 980 -36.59 -21.76 23.28
N PRO A 981 -36.51 -21.19 22.06
CA PRO A 981 -35.25 -20.72 21.48
C PRO A 981 -34.50 -19.67 22.31
N PHE A 982 -35.16 -19.05 23.29
CA PHE A 982 -34.65 -17.91 24.05
C PHE A 982 -34.02 -18.29 25.42
N GLU A 983 -34.11 -19.56 25.84
CA GLU A 983 -33.39 -20.11 27.01
C GLU A 983 -32.23 -21.04 26.59
N GLY A 984 -31.50 -20.65 25.54
CA GLY A 984 -30.46 -21.48 24.95
C GLY A 984 -29.09 -21.41 25.66
N ILE A 985 -28.35 -22.51 25.61
CA ILE A 985 -26.98 -22.61 26.13
C ILE A 985 -26.00 -22.04 25.09
N CYS A 986 -25.32 -20.93 25.39
CA CYS A 986 -24.31 -20.32 24.52
C CYS A 986 -22.89 -20.82 24.81
N LEU A 987 -22.00 -20.68 23.83
CA LEU A 987 -20.57 -20.87 24.02
C LEU A 987 -20.02 -19.76 24.95
N PRO A 988 -19.31 -20.09 26.04
CA PRO A 988 -18.74 -19.10 26.94
C PRO A 988 -17.60 -18.34 26.26
N PRO A 989 -17.42 -17.05 26.59
CA PRO A 989 -16.32 -16.27 26.05
C PRO A 989 -14.97 -16.90 26.39
N ASN A 990 -14.06 -16.93 25.43
CA ASN A 990 -12.73 -17.57 25.53
C ASN A 990 -12.77 -19.06 25.87
N SER A 991 -13.91 -19.74 25.69
CA SER A 991 -14.05 -21.17 26.01
C SER A 991 -13.77 -21.52 27.48
N GLU A 992 -13.84 -20.54 28.39
CA GLU A 992 -13.65 -20.79 29.81
C GLU A 992 -14.91 -21.45 30.41
N GLY A 993 -14.73 -22.62 31.03
CA GLY A 993 -15.84 -23.34 31.66
C GLY A 993 -16.67 -24.22 30.72
N LEU A 994 -16.17 -24.58 29.54
CA LEU A 994 -16.83 -25.52 28.61
C LEU A 994 -17.31 -26.81 29.29
N SER A 995 -16.54 -27.33 30.25
CA SER A 995 -16.89 -28.53 31.02
C SER A 995 -18.21 -28.40 31.80
N LYS A 996 -18.59 -27.19 32.20
CA LYS A 996 -19.83 -26.91 32.92
C LYS A 996 -21.06 -26.97 32.02
N LEU A 997 -20.87 -26.88 30.69
CA LEU A 997 -21.95 -26.97 29.70
C LEU A 997 -22.30 -28.41 29.36
N LEU A 998 -21.35 -29.34 29.48
CA LEU A 998 -21.58 -30.74 29.08
C LEU A 998 -22.76 -31.38 29.81
N PRO A 999 -22.95 -31.25 31.13
CA PRO A 999 -24.12 -31.84 31.80
C PRO A 999 -25.46 -31.40 31.19
N ALA A 1000 -25.57 -30.14 30.75
CA ALA A 1000 -26.78 -29.59 30.14
C ALA A 1000 -26.93 -29.94 28.66
N ILE A 1001 -25.82 -30.25 27.96
CA ILE A 1001 -25.84 -30.77 26.59
C ILE A 1001 -26.10 -32.29 26.57
N LEU A 1002 -25.67 -32.99 27.62
CA LEU A 1002 -25.86 -34.43 27.79
C LEU A 1002 -27.32 -34.81 28.02
N SER A 1003 -28.14 -33.89 28.51
CA SER A 1003 -29.60 -34.09 28.58
C SER A 1003 -30.29 -34.02 27.21
N GLU A 1004 -29.63 -33.49 26.18
CA GLU A 1004 -30.18 -33.32 24.82
C GLU A 1004 -29.66 -34.43 23.87
N THR A 1005 -30.32 -35.59 23.86
CA THR A 1005 -29.85 -36.76 23.10
C THR A 1005 -29.84 -36.57 21.58
N GLU A 1006 -30.74 -35.76 21.02
CA GLU A 1006 -30.85 -35.56 19.56
C GLU A 1006 -29.74 -34.66 18.98
N THR A 1007 -29.27 -33.66 19.74
CA THR A 1007 -28.27 -32.69 19.28
C THR A 1007 -26.89 -32.89 19.91
N LEU A 1008 -26.76 -33.90 20.79
CA LEU A 1008 -25.56 -34.22 21.56
C LEU A 1008 -24.29 -34.21 20.70
N LEU A 1009 -24.29 -34.99 19.61
CA LEU A 1009 -23.09 -35.20 18.80
C LEU A 1009 -22.64 -33.91 18.09
N THR A 1010 -23.59 -33.16 17.55
CA THR A 1010 -23.36 -31.86 16.90
C THR A 1010 -22.83 -30.81 17.88
N ASN A 1011 -23.38 -30.76 19.10
CA ASN A 1011 -22.98 -29.81 20.12
C ASN A 1011 -21.61 -30.17 20.73
N VAL A 1012 -21.33 -31.45 20.96
CA VAL A 1012 -19.99 -31.93 21.38
C VAL A 1012 -18.94 -31.63 20.32
N HIS A 1013 -19.26 -31.79 19.02
CA HIS A 1013 -18.37 -31.39 17.93
C HIS A 1013 -18.04 -29.90 18.00
N ASN A 1014 -19.03 -29.02 18.20
CA ASN A 1014 -18.79 -27.57 18.31
C ASN A 1014 -17.92 -27.20 19.53
N ILE A 1015 -18.11 -27.89 20.67
CA ILE A 1015 -17.26 -27.70 21.86
C ILE A 1015 -15.81 -28.10 21.57
N ILE A 1016 -15.59 -29.23 20.90
CA ILE A 1016 -14.24 -29.68 20.56
C ILE A 1016 -13.59 -28.73 19.55
N ILE A 1017 -14.35 -28.18 18.60
CA ILE A 1017 -13.90 -27.13 17.69
C ILE A 1017 -13.43 -25.90 18.45
N ALA A 1018 -14.16 -25.47 19.49
CA ALA A 1018 -13.74 -24.36 20.34
C ALA A 1018 -12.39 -24.63 21.05
N ILE A 1019 -12.15 -25.85 21.53
CA ILE A 1019 -10.85 -26.23 22.11
C ILE A 1019 -9.74 -26.27 21.05
N ILE A 1020 -10.01 -26.78 19.84
CA ILE A 1020 -9.04 -26.73 18.74
C ILE A 1020 -8.66 -25.28 18.44
N ARG A 1021 -9.62 -24.35 18.48
CA ARG A 1021 -9.33 -22.93 18.25
C ARG A 1021 -8.36 -22.39 19.29
N GLN A 1022 -8.53 -22.75 20.56
CA GLN A 1022 -7.59 -22.39 21.62
C GLN A 1022 -6.20 -23.00 21.40
N ALA A 1023 -6.12 -24.28 21.02
CA ALA A 1023 -4.84 -24.93 20.70
C ALA A 1023 -4.15 -24.27 19.48
N GLY A 1024 -4.91 -23.96 18.42
CA GLY A 1024 -4.41 -23.25 17.23
C GLY A 1024 -3.93 -21.82 17.54
N LEU A 1025 -4.62 -21.10 18.43
CA LEU A 1025 -4.16 -19.80 18.94
C LEU A 1025 -2.81 -19.93 19.65
N VAL A 1026 -2.62 -20.96 20.48
CA VAL A 1026 -1.36 -21.21 21.20
C VAL A 1026 -0.20 -21.49 20.24
N VAL A 1027 -0.41 -22.35 19.24
CA VAL A 1027 0.59 -22.62 18.17
C VAL A 1027 0.97 -21.33 17.44
N ARG A 1028 -0.02 -20.50 17.08
CA ARG A 1028 0.22 -19.22 16.40
C ARG A 1028 0.97 -18.24 17.29
N MET A 1029 0.65 -18.16 18.59
CA MET A 1029 1.38 -17.33 19.55
C MET A 1029 2.84 -17.77 19.69
N HIS A 1030 3.08 -19.09 19.74
CA HIS A 1030 4.41 -19.68 19.77
C HIS A 1030 5.28 -19.26 18.58
N LEU A 1031 4.71 -19.20 17.37
CA LEU A 1031 5.42 -18.79 16.16
C LEU A 1031 5.66 -17.27 16.06
N LEU A 1032 4.83 -16.43 16.72
CA LEU A 1032 4.86 -14.97 16.59
C LEU A 1032 5.55 -14.22 17.74
N ARG A 1033 5.69 -14.82 18.92
CA ARG A 1033 6.25 -14.15 20.12
C ARG A 1033 7.31 -15.00 20.82
N TRP A 1034 8.31 -14.35 21.41
CA TRP A 1034 9.33 -15.00 22.23
C TRP A 1034 8.91 -15.06 23.72
N LYS A 1035 8.69 -16.29 24.18
CA LYS A 1035 8.74 -16.91 25.53
C LYS A 1035 7.85 -16.44 26.70
N ASP A 1036 7.56 -15.17 26.92
CA ASP A 1036 6.83 -14.80 28.16
C ASP A 1036 5.31 -14.95 28.03
N GLY A 1037 4.74 -15.97 28.71
CA GLY A 1037 3.30 -16.20 28.86
C GLY A 1037 2.69 -17.38 28.09
N ILE A 1038 3.44 -18.02 27.18
CA ILE A 1038 2.93 -19.16 26.39
C ILE A 1038 2.70 -20.40 27.28
N VAL A 1039 3.60 -20.69 28.22
CA VAL A 1039 3.51 -21.86 29.12
C VAL A 1039 2.21 -21.85 29.93
N ALA A 1040 1.80 -20.69 30.44
CA ALA A 1040 0.55 -20.55 31.17
C ALA A 1040 -0.68 -20.82 30.28
N GLN A 1041 -0.64 -20.41 29.02
CA GLN A 1041 -1.71 -20.66 28.05
C GLN A 1041 -1.77 -22.12 27.62
N VAL A 1042 -0.63 -22.77 27.32
CA VAL A 1042 -0.54 -24.21 27.06
C VAL A 1042 -1.16 -24.99 28.22
N THR A 1043 -0.70 -24.72 29.46
CA THR A 1043 -1.22 -25.37 30.67
C THR A 1043 -2.73 -25.17 30.83
N ASN A 1044 -3.26 -23.98 30.49
CA ASN A 1044 -4.69 -23.70 30.56
C ASN A 1044 -5.49 -24.54 29.56
N VAL A 1045 -5.06 -24.60 28.30
CA VAL A 1045 -5.73 -25.40 27.26
C VAL A 1045 -5.63 -26.90 27.57
N GLU A 1046 -4.48 -27.39 28.04
CA GLU A 1046 -4.31 -28.78 28.48
C GLU A 1046 -5.27 -29.13 29.63
N ARG A 1047 -5.43 -28.23 30.60
CA ARG A 1047 -6.39 -28.42 31.70
C ARG A 1047 -7.83 -28.48 31.18
N GLN A 1048 -8.20 -27.58 30.26
CA GLN A 1048 -9.53 -27.59 29.64
C GLN A 1048 -9.78 -28.90 28.87
N LEU A 1049 -8.78 -29.37 28.13
CA LEU A 1049 -8.82 -30.61 27.37
C LEU A 1049 -8.95 -31.85 28.27
N ALA A 1050 -8.20 -31.90 29.37
CA ALA A 1050 -8.33 -32.95 30.37
C ALA A 1050 -9.71 -32.92 31.03
N THR A 1051 -10.21 -31.73 31.37
CA THR A 1051 -11.54 -31.57 31.97
C THR A 1051 -12.65 -31.99 31.00
N LEU A 1052 -12.55 -31.63 29.72
CA LEU A 1052 -13.48 -32.08 28.68
C LEU A 1052 -13.47 -33.60 28.58
N ARG A 1053 -12.29 -34.23 28.50
CA ARG A 1053 -12.16 -35.70 28.41
C ARG A 1053 -12.85 -36.42 29.56
N LEU A 1054 -12.78 -35.87 30.77
CA LEU A 1054 -13.43 -36.42 31.96
C LEU A 1054 -14.95 -36.16 31.99
N ALA A 1055 -15.41 -35.09 31.33
CA ALA A 1055 -16.82 -34.72 31.27
C ALA A 1055 -17.60 -35.42 30.14
N LEU A 1056 -16.91 -35.98 29.14
CA LEU A 1056 -17.54 -36.74 28.06
C LEU A 1056 -18.17 -38.05 28.59
N PRO A 1057 -19.22 -38.58 27.92
CA PRO A 1057 -19.84 -39.85 28.30
C PRO A 1057 -18.84 -41.00 28.40
N LEU A 1058 -19.09 -41.92 29.33
CA LEU A 1058 -18.36 -43.18 29.41
C LEU A 1058 -18.46 -43.92 28.07
N GLY A 1059 -17.30 -44.31 27.52
CA GLY A 1059 -17.22 -44.94 26.21
C GLY A 1059 -17.03 -43.98 25.03
N TRP A 1060 -17.18 -42.64 25.19
CA TRP A 1060 -17.06 -41.71 24.07
C TRP A 1060 -15.72 -41.80 23.33
N LEU A 1061 -14.62 -41.95 24.10
CA LEU A 1061 -13.26 -42.07 23.58
C LEU A 1061 -12.90 -43.49 23.09
N ASN A 1062 -13.82 -44.46 23.18
CA ASN A 1062 -13.58 -45.82 22.67
C ASN A 1062 -13.65 -45.82 21.14
N PRO A 1063 -12.56 -46.10 20.40
CA PRO A 1063 -12.56 -45.99 18.94
C PRO A 1063 -13.44 -47.07 18.26
N ARG A 1064 -13.77 -48.15 18.96
CA ARG A 1064 -14.58 -49.25 18.41
C ARG A 1064 -16.04 -48.83 18.25
N ARG A 1065 -16.71 -49.50 17.32
CA ARG A 1065 -18.16 -49.40 17.10
C ARG A 1065 -18.93 -49.96 18.30
N ASN A 1066 -20.15 -49.46 18.53
CA ASN A 1066 -21.05 -49.84 19.62
C ASN A 1066 -20.50 -49.45 20.99
N ALA A 1067 -19.85 -48.29 21.07
CA ALA A 1067 -19.45 -47.71 22.36
C ALA A 1067 -20.67 -47.28 23.20
N PHE A 1068 -21.79 -47.02 22.53
CA PHE A 1068 -23.11 -46.78 23.12
C PHE A 1068 -24.11 -47.83 22.61
N SER A 1069 -25.14 -48.12 23.42
CA SER A 1069 -26.24 -49.01 23.00
C SER A 1069 -26.93 -48.44 21.76
N ASP A 1070 -27.12 -49.28 20.72
CA ASP A 1070 -27.78 -48.93 19.45
C ASP A 1070 -27.11 -47.84 18.58
N GLU A 1071 -25.77 -47.72 18.65
CA GLU A 1071 -24.99 -46.78 17.82
C GLU A 1071 -25.08 -47.10 16.31
N ARG A 1072 -25.65 -46.17 15.53
CA ARG A 1072 -25.72 -46.30 14.07
C ARG A 1072 -24.32 -46.13 13.45
N PRO A 1073 -24.04 -46.73 12.27
CA PRO A 1073 -22.76 -46.54 11.58
C PRO A 1073 -22.38 -45.06 11.36
N ALA A 1074 -23.34 -44.19 11.01
CA ALA A 1074 -23.10 -42.76 10.85
C ALA A 1074 -22.72 -42.07 12.18
N ASP A 1075 -23.42 -42.41 13.28
CA ASP A 1075 -23.14 -41.85 14.61
C ASP A 1075 -21.76 -42.26 15.12
N HIS A 1076 -21.33 -43.51 14.84
CA HIS A 1076 -19.98 -43.99 15.12
C HIS A 1076 -18.93 -43.14 14.40
N HIS A 1077 -19.07 -42.88 13.10
CA HIS A 1077 -18.11 -42.07 12.34
C HIS A 1077 -18.13 -40.61 12.75
N ALA A 1078 -19.31 -40.05 13.00
CA ALA A 1078 -19.45 -38.68 13.47
C ALA A 1078 -18.80 -38.50 14.86
N ARG A 1079 -18.87 -39.53 15.73
CA ARG A 1079 -18.10 -39.58 16.97
C ARG A 1079 -16.60 -39.71 16.72
N LEU A 1080 -16.15 -40.59 15.82
CA LEU A 1080 -14.73 -40.70 15.47
C LEU A 1080 -14.13 -39.36 15.01
N ILE A 1081 -14.86 -38.56 14.23
CA ILE A 1081 -14.45 -37.20 13.84
C ILE A 1081 -14.13 -36.35 15.08
N THR A 1082 -15.00 -36.38 16.09
CA THR A 1082 -14.76 -35.65 17.34
C THR A 1082 -13.48 -36.11 18.06
N ILE A 1083 -13.17 -37.41 18.01
CA ILE A 1083 -11.96 -37.96 18.63
C ILE A 1083 -10.71 -37.59 17.81
N PHE A 1084 -10.76 -37.64 16.48
CA PHE A 1084 -9.67 -37.15 15.62
C PHE A 1084 -9.34 -35.69 15.91
N LEU A 1085 -10.36 -34.85 16.00
CA LEU A 1085 -10.23 -33.43 16.30
C LEU A 1085 -9.66 -33.18 17.71
N LEU A 1086 -10.09 -33.97 18.71
CA LEU A 1086 -9.53 -33.94 20.05
C LEU A 1086 -8.03 -34.33 20.06
N ARG A 1087 -7.67 -35.36 19.29
CA ARG A 1087 -6.27 -35.80 19.13
C ARG A 1087 -5.44 -34.77 18.37
N MET A 1088 -6.00 -34.06 17.41
CA MET A 1088 -5.33 -32.95 16.74
C MET A 1088 -4.97 -31.83 17.71
N ALA A 1089 -5.89 -31.44 18.60
CA ALA A 1089 -5.59 -30.45 19.64
C ALA A 1089 -4.45 -30.91 20.56
N GLN A 1090 -4.42 -32.19 20.95
CA GLN A 1090 -3.34 -32.79 21.75
C GLN A 1090 -2.00 -32.78 21.01
N LEU A 1091 -2.02 -33.12 19.72
CA LEU A 1091 -0.84 -33.13 18.88
C LEU A 1091 -0.26 -31.71 18.75
N LEU A 1092 -1.08 -30.71 18.45
CA LEU A 1092 -0.66 -29.31 18.34
C LEU A 1092 -0.01 -28.79 19.64
N LEU A 1093 -0.56 -29.11 20.81
CA LEU A 1093 0.03 -28.72 22.09
C LEU A 1093 1.35 -29.45 22.36
N SER A 1094 1.42 -30.75 22.07
CA SER A 1094 2.65 -31.56 22.23
C SER A 1094 3.79 -31.07 21.34
N LEU A 1095 3.48 -30.58 20.13
CA LEU A 1095 4.46 -29.96 19.22
C LEU A 1095 5.00 -28.64 19.78
N VAL A 1096 4.15 -27.83 20.41
CA VAL A 1096 4.56 -26.58 21.07
C VAL A 1096 5.50 -26.84 22.25
N ASP A 1097 5.20 -27.86 23.06
CA ASP A 1097 6.05 -28.30 24.18
C ASP A 1097 7.45 -28.72 23.71
N CYS A 1098 7.53 -29.47 22.60
CA CYS A 1098 8.81 -29.88 21.99
C CYS A 1098 9.68 -28.68 21.59
N GLY A 1099 9.08 -27.54 21.24
CA GLY A 1099 9.81 -26.33 20.87
C GLY A 1099 10.27 -25.46 22.05
N GLN A 1100 9.82 -25.73 23.28
CA GLN A 1100 10.07 -24.87 24.45
C GLN A 1100 11.04 -25.45 25.49
N GLN A 1101 11.18 -26.78 25.56
CA GLN A 1101 11.91 -27.45 26.65
C GLN A 1101 13.43 -27.55 26.44
N GLN A 1102 14.16 -27.67 27.56
CA GLN A 1102 15.60 -28.00 27.55
C GLN A 1102 15.82 -29.44 27.08
N ALA A 1103 17.03 -29.78 26.63
CA ALA A 1103 17.34 -31.06 25.99
C ALA A 1103 16.92 -32.30 26.81
N ASP A 1104 16.96 -32.20 28.15
CA ASP A 1104 16.66 -33.32 29.05
C ASP A 1104 15.16 -33.68 29.12
N ASP A 1105 14.23 -32.72 28.94
CA ASP A 1105 12.78 -32.94 28.99
C ASP A 1105 12.16 -33.16 27.59
N TRP A 1106 12.90 -32.84 26.52
CA TRP A 1106 12.44 -32.92 25.14
C TRP A 1106 11.97 -34.33 24.75
N LEU A 1107 12.66 -35.37 25.23
CA LEU A 1107 12.35 -36.77 24.90
C LEU A 1107 10.95 -37.18 25.36
N ALA A 1108 10.51 -36.74 26.53
CA ALA A 1108 9.18 -37.04 27.03
C ALA A 1108 8.10 -36.34 26.19
N SER A 1109 8.35 -35.09 25.79
CA SER A 1109 7.46 -34.34 24.90
C SER A 1109 7.42 -34.94 23.49
N TRP A 1110 8.56 -35.40 22.97
CA TRP A 1110 8.65 -36.09 21.69
C TRP A 1110 7.95 -37.45 21.73
N GLN A 1111 8.06 -38.20 22.82
CA GLN A 1111 7.29 -39.43 23.01
C GLN A 1111 5.77 -39.18 23.02
N ARG A 1112 5.30 -38.10 23.65
CA ARG A 1112 3.87 -37.71 23.62
C ARG A 1112 3.37 -37.45 22.20
N VAL A 1113 4.21 -36.87 21.33
CA VAL A 1113 3.90 -36.68 19.90
C VAL A 1113 3.68 -38.05 19.24
N LEU A 1114 4.61 -38.99 19.42
CA LEU A 1114 4.49 -40.35 18.88
C LEU A 1114 3.20 -41.04 19.35
N GLU A 1115 2.96 -41.09 20.66
CA GLU A 1115 1.78 -41.72 21.24
C GLU A 1115 0.48 -41.13 20.68
N THR A 1116 0.41 -39.81 20.54
CA THR A 1116 -0.75 -39.13 19.95
C THR A 1116 -0.93 -39.50 18.47
N CYS A 1117 0.16 -39.61 17.71
CA CYS A 1117 0.08 -40.06 16.32
C CYS A 1117 -0.34 -41.53 16.18
N GLN A 1118 0.10 -42.41 17.08
CA GLN A 1118 -0.33 -43.83 17.10
C GLN A 1118 -1.81 -43.97 17.48
N ASP A 1119 -2.29 -43.13 18.40
CA ASP A 1119 -3.73 -43.03 18.70
C ASP A 1119 -4.53 -42.62 17.47
N ILE A 1120 -4.03 -41.66 16.67
CA ILE A 1120 -4.65 -41.24 15.40
C ILE A 1120 -4.65 -42.39 14.38
N ALA A 1121 -3.57 -43.16 14.27
CA ALA A 1121 -3.52 -44.35 13.42
C ALA A 1121 -4.52 -45.42 13.89
N SER A 1122 -4.64 -45.66 15.19
CA SER A 1122 -5.62 -46.61 15.75
C SER A 1122 -7.06 -46.20 15.47
N LEU A 1123 -7.35 -44.89 15.42
CA LEU A 1123 -8.66 -44.38 14.99
C LEU A 1123 -8.90 -44.61 13.51
N ALA A 1124 -7.88 -44.41 12.68
CA ALA A 1124 -7.93 -44.66 11.25
C ALA A 1124 -8.23 -46.13 10.91
N GLU A 1125 -7.73 -47.07 11.70
CA GLU A 1125 -8.03 -48.51 11.54
C GLU A 1125 -9.52 -48.85 11.75
N GLN A 1126 -10.24 -48.06 12.55
CA GLN A 1126 -11.67 -48.27 12.81
C GLN A 1126 -12.58 -47.57 11.77
N TRP A 1127 -11.98 -46.87 10.79
CA TRP A 1127 -12.71 -46.08 9.81
C TRP A 1127 -13.20 -46.93 8.63
N ASP A 1128 -14.48 -46.82 8.29
CA ASP A 1128 -15.04 -47.39 7.07
C ASP A 1128 -14.93 -46.39 5.91
N SER A 1129 -14.23 -46.78 4.84
CA SER A 1129 -14.04 -45.95 3.65
C SER A 1129 -15.34 -45.57 2.95
N ALA A 1130 -16.44 -46.31 3.16
CA ALA A 1130 -17.75 -45.95 2.62
C ALA A 1130 -18.26 -44.58 3.11
N PHE A 1131 -17.80 -44.13 4.30
CA PHE A 1131 -18.18 -42.86 4.89
C PHE A 1131 -17.32 -41.68 4.40
N CYS A 1132 -16.27 -41.90 3.58
CA CYS A 1132 -15.42 -40.83 3.05
C CYS A 1132 -16.19 -39.80 2.21
N LEU A 1133 -17.34 -40.20 1.65
CA LEU A 1133 -18.23 -39.33 0.91
C LEU A 1133 -19.16 -38.51 1.80
N THR A 1134 -19.54 -39.02 2.98
CA THR A 1134 -20.65 -38.51 3.81
C THR A 1134 -20.19 -37.62 4.97
N VAL A 1135 -18.88 -37.61 5.27
CA VAL A 1135 -18.29 -36.82 6.35
C VAL A 1135 -17.46 -35.64 5.85
N ASP A 1136 -17.17 -34.69 6.75
CA ASP A 1136 -16.30 -33.56 6.45
C ASP A 1136 -14.85 -34.03 6.27
N PRO A 1137 -14.22 -33.81 5.09
CA PRO A 1137 -12.85 -34.24 4.85
C PRO A 1137 -11.81 -33.40 5.60
N ALA A 1138 -12.17 -32.36 6.35
CA ALA A 1138 -11.22 -31.58 7.16
C ALA A 1138 -10.43 -32.43 8.18
N ILE A 1139 -10.92 -33.61 8.57
CA ILE A 1139 -10.16 -34.56 9.40
C ILE A 1139 -8.85 -35.03 8.74
N THR A 1140 -8.75 -34.90 7.41
CA THR A 1140 -7.54 -35.24 6.65
C THR A 1140 -6.34 -34.36 7.02
N PHE A 1141 -6.58 -33.15 7.55
CA PHE A 1141 -5.50 -32.33 8.12
C PHE A 1141 -4.88 -32.98 9.37
N THR A 1142 -5.68 -33.63 10.20
CA THR A 1142 -5.20 -34.39 11.36
C THR A 1142 -4.39 -35.61 10.92
N ILE A 1143 -4.92 -36.38 9.96
CA ILE A 1143 -4.26 -37.57 9.39
C ILE A 1143 -2.92 -37.18 8.77
N PHE A 1144 -2.90 -36.13 7.93
CA PHE A 1144 -1.68 -35.63 7.32
C PHE A 1144 -0.66 -35.15 8.35
N THR A 1145 -1.09 -34.42 9.39
CA THR A 1145 -0.19 -33.95 10.43
C THR A 1145 0.44 -35.13 11.17
N ALA A 1146 -0.34 -36.15 11.53
CA ALA A 1146 0.18 -37.36 12.16
C ALA A 1146 1.16 -38.12 11.24
N LEU A 1147 0.87 -38.21 9.94
CA LEU A 1147 1.77 -38.83 8.95
C LEU A 1147 3.15 -38.17 8.90
N ILE A 1148 3.19 -36.84 8.85
CA ILE A 1148 4.45 -36.08 8.85
C ILE A 1148 5.28 -36.42 10.09
N PHE A 1149 4.65 -36.42 11.28
CA PHE A 1149 5.39 -36.63 12.53
C PHE A 1149 5.77 -38.10 12.78
N LEU A 1150 4.97 -39.08 12.32
CA LEU A 1150 5.37 -40.49 12.32
C LEU A 1150 6.60 -40.74 11.43
N ASP A 1151 6.63 -40.13 10.25
CA ASP A 1151 7.79 -40.23 9.35
C ASP A 1151 9.04 -39.58 9.96
N LEU A 1152 8.89 -38.46 10.66
CA LEU A 1152 9.99 -37.85 11.42
C LEU A 1152 10.48 -38.76 12.56
N HIS A 1153 9.58 -39.38 13.32
CA HIS A 1153 9.94 -40.37 14.34
C HIS A 1153 10.70 -41.55 13.74
N ARG A 1154 10.21 -42.09 12.61
CA ARG A 1154 10.88 -43.16 11.86
C ARG A 1154 12.32 -42.80 11.49
N LYS A 1155 12.57 -41.53 11.16
CA LYS A 1155 13.88 -41.02 10.73
C LYS A 1155 14.78 -40.54 11.89
N SER A 1156 14.26 -40.41 13.10
CA SER A 1156 15.00 -39.85 14.26
C SER A 1156 16.13 -40.74 14.83
N GLY A 1157 16.26 -41.99 14.35
CA GLY A 1157 17.29 -42.93 14.82
C GLY A 1157 17.07 -43.46 16.25
N MET A 1158 15.97 -43.09 16.91
CA MET A 1158 15.65 -43.44 18.30
C MET A 1158 14.78 -44.70 18.46
N SER A 1159 14.41 -45.36 17.37
CA SER A 1159 13.47 -46.50 17.37
C SER A 1159 14.20 -47.84 17.26
N ASP A 1160 13.82 -48.81 18.10
CA ASP A 1160 14.20 -50.22 17.89
C ASP A 1160 13.44 -50.83 16.69
N ASP A 1161 13.83 -52.03 16.25
CA ASP A 1161 13.25 -52.68 15.06
C ASP A 1161 11.74 -52.95 15.22
N ASN A 1162 11.27 -53.21 16.44
CA ASN A 1162 9.85 -53.47 16.72
C ASN A 1162 9.02 -52.19 16.64
N LEU A 1163 9.49 -51.11 17.28
CA LEU A 1163 8.87 -49.79 17.22
C LEU A 1163 8.87 -49.25 15.79
N ARG A 1164 9.94 -49.47 15.03
CA ARG A 1164 10.02 -49.09 13.63
C ARG A 1164 8.97 -49.82 12.78
N SER A 1165 8.83 -51.13 12.95
CA SER A 1165 7.77 -51.90 12.27
C SER A 1165 6.37 -51.40 12.61
N LYS A 1166 6.13 -51.00 13.86
CA LYS A 1166 4.85 -50.42 14.28
C LYS A 1166 4.61 -49.06 13.61
N ILE A 1167 5.61 -48.18 13.59
CA ILE A 1167 5.51 -46.87 12.92
C ILE A 1167 5.26 -47.03 11.42
N ASP A 1168 5.91 -47.98 10.75
CA ASP A 1168 5.69 -48.24 9.32
C ASP A 1168 4.26 -48.75 9.04
N HIS A 1169 3.70 -49.58 9.93
CA HIS A 1169 2.29 -49.98 9.89
C HIS A 1169 1.36 -48.77 10.06
N ASP A 1170 1.59 -47.95 11.09
CA ASP A 1170 0.79 -46.75 11.38
C ASP A 1170 0.80 -45.76 10.20
N ILE A 1171 1.97 -45.52 9.59
CA ILE A 1171 2.12 -44.71 8.37
C ILE A 1171 1.30 -45.29 7.23
N THR A 1172 1.34 -46.62 7.04
CA THR A 1172 0.61 -47.29 5.97
C THR A 1172 -0.90 -47.12 6.13
N VAL A 1173 -1.42 -47.34 7.34
CA VAL A 1173 -2.84 -47.16 7.65
C VAL A 1173 -3.31 -45.74 7.35
N LEU A 1174 -2.61 -44.74 7.89
CA LEU A 1174 -2.98 -43.33 7.70
C LEU A 1174 -2.87 -42.88 6.24
N HIS A 1175 -1.85 -43.36 5.53
CA HIS A 1175 -1.65 -43.04 4.12
C HIS A 1175 -2.75 -43.65 3.25
N LEU A 1176 -3.16 -44.89 3.53
CA LEU A 1176 -4.29 -45.54 2.84
C LEU A 1176 -5.60 -44.79 3.09
N GLN A 1177 -5.88 -44.39 4.33
CA GLN A 1177 -7.09 -43.63 4.63
C GLN A 1177 -7.07 -42.27 3.91
N LEU A 1178 -5.94 -41.56 3.91
CA LEU A 1178 -5.80 -40.29 3.18
C LEU A 1178 -6.04 -40.47 1.67
N LYS A 1179 -5.57 -41.59 1.09
CA LYS A 1179 -5.81 -41.96 -0.30
C LYS A 1179 -7.29 -42.26 -0.59
N HIS A 1180 -7.98 -43.00 0.29
CA HIS A 1180 -9.42 -43.25 0.15
C HIS A 1180 -10.23 -41.95 0.13
N PHE A 1181 -9.89 -40.97 0.98
CA PHE A 1181 -10.48 -39.63 0.87
C PHE A 1181 -10.10 -38.90 -0.42
N GLY A 1182 -8.88 -39.12 -0.93
CA GLY A 1182 -8.35 -38.52 -2.16
C GLY A 1182 -9.02 -38.99 -3.46
N ASP A 1183 -9.77 -40.09 -3.42
CA ASP A 1183 -10.60 -40.54 -4.55
C ASP A 1183 -11.78 -39.60 -4.82
N ILE A 1184 -12.26 -38.92 -3.76
CA ILE A 1184 -13.43 -38.03 -3.80
C ILE A 1184 -12.98 -36.56 -3.67
N TRP A 1185 -12.10 -36.26 -2.72
CA TRP A 1185 -11.76 -34.89 -2.31
C TRP A 1185 -10.37 -34.48 -2.79
N THR A 1186 -10.29 -33.43 -3.61
CA THR A 1186 -9.03 -32.92 -4.16
C THR A 1186 -8.06 -32.44 -3.06
N GLN A 1187 -8.57 -31.86 -1.97
CA GLN A 1187 -7.74 -31.49 -0.82
C GLN A 1187 -6.94 -32.68 -0.27
N SER A 1188 -7.58 -33.84 -0.07
CA SER A 1188 -6.91 -35.04 0.46
C SER A 1188 -5.87 -35.58 -0.52
N ARG A 1189 -6.13 -35.47 -1.82
CA ARG A 1189 -5.16 -35.80 -2.88
C ARG A 1189 -3.94 -34.87 -2.83
N LEU A 1190 -4.15 -33.57 -2.62
CA LEU A 1190 -3.07 -32.60 -2.45
C LEU A 1190 -2.22 -32.90 -1.21
N LEU A 1191 -2.86 -33.25 -0.09
CA LEU A 1191 -2.15 -33.64 1.14
C LEU A 1191 -1.35 -34.93 0.94
N THR A 1192 -1.88 -35.91 0.20
CA THR A 1192 -1.16 -37.13 -0.18
C THR A 1192 0.11 -36.81 -0.96
N LEU A 1193 0.01 -36.02 -2.02
CA LEU A 1193 1.16 -35.58 -2.83
C LEU A 1193 2.18 -34.78 -2.00
N SER A 1194 1.69 -33.95 -1.07
CA SER A 1194 2.55 -33.16 -0.19
C SER A 1194 3.34 -34.05 0.78
N PHE A 1195 2.72 -35.12 1.28
CA PHE A 1195 3.39 -36.10 2.14
C PHE A 1195 4.43 -36.90 1.36
N GLU A 1196 4.08 -37.41 0.18
CA GLU A 1196 5.01 -38.14 -0.70
C GLU A 1196 6.23 -37.27 -1.03
N SER A 1197 6.02 -35.99 -1.39
CA SER A 1197 7.10 -35.03 -1.64
C SER A 1197 7.95 -34.74 -0.40
N PHE A 1198 7.35 -34.67 0.80
CA PHE A 1198 8.09 -34.51 2.05
C PHE A 1198 9.01 -35.71 2.33
N VAL A 1199 8.49 -36.93 2.17
CA VAL A 1199 9.26 -38.16 2.40
C VAL A 1199 10.48 -38.24 1.49
N GLU A 1200 10.34 -37.84 0.22
CA GLU A 1200 11.44 -37.76 -0.74
C GLU A 1200 12.46 -36.65 -0.39
N SER A 1201 11.97 -35.48 0.03
CA SER A 1201 12.80 -34.31 0.29
C SER A 1201 13.62 -34.43 1.57
N VAL A 1202 13.08 -35.12 2.58
CA VAL A 1202 13.72 -35.36 3.88
C VAL A 1202 14.19 -36.82 3.93
N SER A 1203 15.30 -37.14 3.27
CA SER A 1203 15.82 -38.51 3.22
C SER A 1203 16.94 -38.76 4.24
N GLY A 1204 17.08 -40.01 4.71
CA GLY A 1204 18.11 -40.41 5.67
C GLY A 1204 17.71 -40.29 7.15
N GLN A 1205 18.66 -40.57 8.04
CA GLN A 1205 18.50 -40.37 9.49
C GLN A 1205 18.63 -38.87 9.82
N LEU A 1206 17.77 -38.39 10.72
CA LEU A 1206 17.72 -37.01 11.17
C LEU A 1206 18.31 -36.89 12.58
N SER A 1207 19.15 -35.87 12.76
CA SER A 1207 19.62 -35.45 14.09
C SER A 1207 18.53 -34.72 14.87
N HIS A 1208 18.69 -34.65 16.19
CA HIS A 1208 17.80 -33.87 17.06
C HIS A 1208 17.67 -32.39 16.61
N GLU A 1209 18.78 -31.73 16.25
CA GLU A 1209 18.76 -30.34 15.79
C GLU A 1209 17.96 -30.14 14.49
N GLN A 1210 18.06 -31.11 13.57
CA GLN A 1210 17.28 -31.10 12.33
C GLN A 1210 15.79 -31.28 12.60
N ILE A 1211 15.42 -32.14 13.55
CA ILE A 1211 14.01 -32.33 13.96
C ILE A 1211 13.45 -31.05 14.59
N VAL A 1212 14.20 -30.42 15.50
CA VAL A 1212 13.83 -29.14 16.12
C VAL A 1212 13.68 -28.04 15.05
N LEU A 1213 14.56 -28.01 14.06
CA LEU A 1213 14.44 -27.08 12.94
C LEU A 1213 13.16 -27.31 12.14
N ILE A 1214 12.82 -28.56 11.80
CA ILE A 1214 11.58 -28.89 11.08
C ILE A 1214 10.35 -28.47 11.89
N LEU A 1215 10.32 -28.78 13.19
CA LEU A 1215 9.27 -28.36 14.12
C LEU A 1215 9.09 -26.84 14.12
N SER A 1216 10.18 -26.07 14.14
CA SER A 1216 10.13 -24.61 14.13
C SER A 1216 9.57 -23.99 12.82
N ARG A 1217 9.45 -24.79 11.75
CA ARG A 1217 8.94 -24.34 10.44
C ARG A 1217 7.51 -24.81 10.17
N PHE A 1218 6.98 -25.73 10.96
CA PHE A 1218 5.62 -26.21 10.82
C PHE A 1218 4.62 -25.17 11.32
N GLU A 1219 3.95 -24.47 10.40
CA GLU A 1219 2.88 -23.51 10.73
C GLU A 1219 1.48 -24.15 10.63
N ALA A 1220 1.17 -24.75 9.47
CA ALA A 1220 -0.05 -25.52 9.22
C ALA A 1220 0.12 -26.39 7.94
N PRO A 1221 -0.68 -27.45 7.75
CA PRO A 1221 -0.55 -28.40 6.63
C PRO A 1221 -0.45 -27.81 5.22
N LEU A 1222 -1.24 -26.77 4.93
CA LEU A 1222 -1.28 -26.08 3.65
C LEU A 1222 -0.72 -24.65 3.72
N HIS A 1223 0.01 -24.30 4.79
CA HIS A 1223 0.59 -22.97 4.92
C HIS A 1223 1.65 -22.74 3.81
N PRO A 1224 1.62 -21.62 3.06
CA PRO A 1224 2.53 -21.41 1.93
C PRO A 1224 4.01 -21.51 2.28
N ARG A 1225 4.41 -21.05 3.48
CA ARG A 1225 5.80 -21.18 3.94
C ARG A 1225 6.19 -22.61 4.30
N TRP A 1226 5.24 -23.40 4.80
CA TRP A 1226 5.47 -24.81 5.07
C TRP A 1226 5.66 -25.56 3.74
N LEU A 1227 4.76 -25.36 2.78
CA LEU A 1227 4.89 -25.93 1.44
C LEU A 1227 6.20 -25.49 0.74
N GLN A 1228 6.60 -24.22 0.90
CA GLN A 1228 7.89 -23.73 0.40
C GLN A 1228 9.08 -24.41 1.12
N PHE A 1229 8.99 -24.59 2.44
CA PHE A 1229 9.99 -25.33 3.19
C PHE A 1229 10.12 -26.77 2.69
N LEU A 1230 9.00 -27.48 2.50
CA LEU A 1230 8.99 -28.84 1.94
C LEU A 1230 9.78 -28.92 0.62
N SER A 1231 9.54 -27.98 -0.30
CA SER A 1231 10.23 -27.93 -1.60
C SER A 1231 11.74 -27.66 -1.53
N SER A 1232 12.25 -27.19 -0.39
CA SER A 1232 13.65 -26.81 -0.19
C SER A 1232 14.32 -27.52 0.99
N ALA A 1233 13.60 -28.45 1.65
CA ALA A 1233 14.00 -29.04 2.93
C ALA A 1233 15.38 -29.69 2.86
N ARG A 1234 15.69 -30.41 1.77
CA ARG A 1234 17.00 -31.04 1.55
C ARG A 1234 18.16 -30.03 1.66
N SER A 1235 18.07 -28.92 0.93
CA SER A 1235 19.11 -27.88 0.94
C SER A 1235 19.28 -27.19 2.30
N VAL A 1236 18.18 -27.05 3.05
CA VAL A 1236 18.18 -26.43 4.37
C VAL A 1236 18.80 -27.37 5.42
N LEU A 1237 18.49 -28.67 5.33
CA LEU A 1237 18.99 -29.69 6.25
C LEU A 1237 20.46 -30.06 5.99
N GLU A 1238 20.91 -30.02 4.72
CA GLU A 1238 22.33 -30.20 4.34
C GLU A 1238 23.21 -29.05 4.87
N ALA A 1239 22.69 -27.82 4.92
CA ALA A 1239 23.38 -26.66 5.48
C ALA A 1239 23.52 -26.68 7.02
N CYS A 1240 22.82 -27.60 7.70
CA CYS A 1240 22.90 -27.83 9.14
C CYS A 1240 23.83 -28.99 9.53
N GLN A 1241 24.57 -29.60 8.58
CA GLN A 1241 25.63 -30.53 8.94
C GLN A 1241 26.84 -29.75 9.50
N PRO A 1242 27.45 -30.21 10.61
CA PRO A 1242 28.62 -29.55 11.20
C PRO A 1242 29.85 -29.55 10.29
#